data_AF-A0A927SYU0-F1
#
_entry.id   AF-A0A927SYU0-F1
#
_cell.length_a   1.000
_cell.length_b   1.000
_cell.length_c   1.000
_cell.angle_alpha   90.00
_cell.angle_beta   90.00
_cell.angle_gamma   90.00
#
_symmetry.space_group_name_H-M   'P 1'
#
loop_
_entity.id
_entity.type
_entity.pdbx_description
1 polymer ?
#
loop_
_entity_poly.entity_id
_entity_poly.type
_entity_poly.pdbx_seq_one_letter_code
_entity_poly.pdbx_strand_id
1 'polypeptide(L)'
;MLQPHPTADILITFHGFLPSTVNQNKSFYKTLLCYVIFCISIQVFMPYLILYYEVSLGIVNYVPILAPAVILAAAATFFWGKVYDKKGFDFSSAISILALVLGYVLLFCFKNIAMVFIGSLLMMCGYLCSTAVFGAQIRDLTPAGMAGRFQGVRIFSQVLIPGIVGPFIGKTILQNARQIVNNDGTTSFVPNENIFLGALAVLIVLIVLMLITRDKKQYRIQKLSTDIKPDDDSSWLTEHPRPQMMRNDVLNLCGSWQLSSLYNGKLTPLGDITVPFAPESALSGINRQKKNKEKYVYEKTFTVPDSFLGKELILHFDAVDSTAELYLNGEYLATHHGGYTPFDFHITNNVKDGENTIKVIVTDELDTNYPYGKQSKKRGGMWYTPISGIWQAVWLEAVPYKFVDSIKTDVTLDSVTFYVCGGESHKSISIDGVGEYEFDGDTFTLSIQNAKLWSPETPHLYYYTLTCGDDIIRSYFALRTIDIRDVNGKSYICLNGKPYFFHGLLDQGYWPDGIFTPATPKGYEYDILQMKKLGFNMLRKHIKSEPEAFYYYCDKHGMIVFQDFINSGKYSFLLDTALPTIGIKKGLCRPASKKRKEVFYENAIKLISKLKSHPSVCYYTIFNEGWGQHDHDAIYLKLKELQPNVVFDTASGWFIPNESDVKSEHVYFKKINLKSQSGKPLILSEFGGYSYKIPEHSFNLDKTYGYKICPNREDLNSSLEALYIGEVLPAITNHGLNATVLTQVSDVEDETNGLMTY
;
A
#
# COMPACT_ATOMS: atom_id res chain seq x y z
N MET A 1 60.69 -16.04 -21.63
CA MET A 1 61.22 -15.26 -20.48
C MET A 1 61.17 -13.80 -20.86
N LEU A 2 60.13 -13.08 -20.46
CA LEU A 2 60.06 -11.62 -20.53
C LEU A 2 60.20 -11.12 -19.09
N GLN A 3 61.22 -10.28 -18.84
CA GLN A 3 61.47 -9.72 -17.51
C GLN A 3 60.32 -8.80 -17.08
N PRO A 4 59.89 -8.83 -15.80
CA PRO A 4 58.93 -7.87 -15.30
C PRO A 4 59.63 -6.51 -15.10
N HIS A 5 59.09 -5.46 -15.73
CA HIS A 5 59.51 -4.08 -15.50
C HIS A 5 59.02 -3.60 -14.11
N PRO A 6 59.90 -3.15 -13.20
CA PRO A 6 59.52 -2.80 -11.82
C PRO A 6 58.64 -1.55 -11.69
N THR A 7 58.45 -0.77 -12.76
CA THR A 7 57.63 0.44 -12.76
C THR A 7 56.12 0.19 -12.96
N ALA A 8 55.73 -0.96 -13.53
CA ALA A 8 54.31 -1.30 -13.72
C ALA A 8 53.63 -1.77 -12.42
N ASP A 9 54.35 -2.47 -11.54
CA ASP A 9 53.82 -3.03 -10.29
C ASP A 9 53.57 -1.96 -9.20
N ILE A 10 54.33 -0.84 -9.23
CA ILE A 10 54.12 0.27 -8.31
C ILE A 10 52.81 1.00 -8.62
N LEU A 11 52.50 1.23 -9.91
CA LEU A 11 51.24 1.86 -10.34
C LEU A 11 50.00 1.02 -10.00
N ILE A 12 50.13 -0.31 -10.03
CA ILE A 12 49.07 -1.26 -9.64
C ILE A 12 48.75 -1.14 -8.14
N THR A 13 49.77 -0.91 -7.31
CA THR A 13 49.62 -0.79 -5.84
C THR A 13 48.93 0.51 -5.42
N PHE A 14 49.13 1.60 -6.17
CA PHE A 14 48.49 2.90 -5.90
C PHE A 14 47.13 3.09 -6.60
N HIS A 15 46.69 2.14 -7.43
CA HIS A 15 45.41 2.23 -8.15
C HIS A 15 44.20 2.47 -7.22
N GLY A 16 44.19 1.82 -6.06
CA GLY A 16 43.15 2.02 -5.04
C GLY A 16 43.20 3.38 -4.33
N PHE A 17 44.24 4.18 -4.51
CA PHE A 17 44.34 5.52 -3.89
C PHE A 17 43.97 6.65 -4.87
N LEU A 18 43.71 6.34 -6.14
CA LEU A 18 43.37 7.33 -7.16
C LEU A 18 41.98 7.97 -6.89
N PRO A 19 41.83 9.30 -6.96
CA PRO A 19 40.54 9.98 -6.76
C PRO A 19 39.43 9.51 -7.72
N SER A 20 39.79 9.12 -8.94
CA SER A 20 38.86 8.54 -9.92
C SER A 20 38.31 7.19 -9.45
N THR A 21 39.17 6.30 -8.95
CA THR A 21 38.79 4.99 -8.39
C THR A 21 37.89 5.14 -7.16
N VAL A 22 38.19 6.12 -6.29
CA VAL A 22 37.38 6.45 -5.11
C VAL A 22 35.97 6.90 -5.51
N ASN A 23 35.87 7.79 -6.50
CA ASN A 23 34.59 8.29 -6.98
C ASN A 23 33.72 7.23 -7.67
N GLN A 24 34.34 6.24 -8.31
CA GLN A 24 33.63 5.13 -8.96
C GLN A 24 33.14 4.08 -7.95
N ASN A 25 33.83 3.89 -6.82
CA ASN A 25 33.54 2.82 -5.86
C ASN A 25 33.14 3.35 -4.47
N LYS A 26 32.26 4.36 -4.43
CA LYS A 26 31.92 5.09 -3.19
C LYS A 26 31.50 4.18 -2.03
N SER A 27 30.68 3.15 -2.29
CA SER A 27 30.22 2.23 -1.24
C SER A 27 31.37 1.42 -0.62
N PHE A 28 32.36 0.99 -1.42
CA PHE A 28 33.57 0.31 -0.93
C PHE A 28 34.35 1.20 0.05
N TYR A 29 34.64 2.46 -0.33
CA TYR A 29 35.40 3.38 0.53
C TYR A 29 34.61 3.84 1.76
N LYS A 30 33.27 3.95 1.67
CA LYS A 30 32.41 4.19 2.84
C LYS A 30 32.51 3.05 3.85
N THR A 31 32.37 1.80 3.40
CA THR A 31 32.53 0.62 4.27
C THR A 31 33.94 0.54 4.84
N LEU A 32 34.95 0.85 4.03
CA LEU A 32 36.34 0.86 4.46
C LEU A 32 36.61 1.91 5.54
N LEU A 33 36.06 3.13 5.40
CA LEU A 33 36.15 4.18 6.40
C LEU A 33 35.48 3.77 7.71
N CYS A 34 34.29 3.17 7.65
CA CYS A 34 33.62 2.61 8.82
C CYS A 34 34.49 1.55 9.50
N TYR A 35 35.12 0.68 8.71
CA TYR A 35 35.97 -0.36 9.24
C TYR A 35 37.26 0.18 9.88
N VAL A 36 37.84 1.27 9.34
CA VAL A 36 38.98 1.98 9.96
C VAL A 36 38.62 2.46 11.36
N ILE A 37 37.48 3.14 11.52
CA ILE A 37 37.04 3.67 12.82
C ILE A 37 36.76 2.52 13.80
N PHE A 38 36.13 1.45 13.33
CA PHE A 38 35.95 0.22 14.11
C PHE A 38 37.30 -0.32 14.63
N CYS A 39 38.28 -0.51 13.75
CA CYS A 39 39.60 -1.01 14.13
C CYS A 39 40.33 -0.04 15.07
N ILE A 40 40.20 1.28 14.90
CA ILE A 40 40.75 2.28 15.83
C ILE A 40 40.16 2.06 17.22
N SER A 41 38.84 1.90 17.35
CA SER A 41 38.17 1.65 18.64
C SER A 41 38.78 0.45 19.37
N ILE A 42 39.05 -0.65 18.65
CA ILE A 42 39.71 -1.84 19.22
C ILE A 42 41.14 -1.53 19.68
N GLN A 43 41.91 -0.86 18.83
CA GLN A 43 43.32 -0.53 19.11
C GLN A 43 43.52 0.50 20.24
N VAL A 44 42.46 1.20 20.68
CA VAL A 44 42.52 2.10 21.86
C VAL A 44 42.83 1.33 23.14
N PHE A 45 42.22 0.16 23.34
CA PHE A 45 42.36 -0.61 24.59
C PHE A 45 43.17 -1.89 24.42
N MET A 46 43.23 -2.47 23.22
CA MET A 46 43.82 -3.79 22.98
C MET A 46 45.26 -3.93 23.50
N PRO A 47 46.18 -2.95 23.30
CA PRO A 47 47.55 -3.04 23.82
C PRO A 47 47.62 -3.05 25.35
N TYR A 48 46.60 -2.53 26.03
CA TYR A 48 46.54 -2.34 27.47
C TYR A 48 45.69 -3.39 28.19
N LEU A 49 44.99 -4.26 27.46
CA LEU A 49 43.97 -5.16 28.02
C LEU A 49 44.55 -6.14 29.06
N ILE A 50 45.70 -6.75 28.76
CA ILE A 50 46.36 -7.70 29.65
C ILE A 50 46.82 -6.98 30.93
N LEU A 51 47.48 -5.83 30.79
CA LEU A 51 47.93 -5.00 31.91
C LEU A 51 46.75 -4.53 32.77
N TYR A 52 45.59 -4.23 32.16
CA TYR A 52 44.39 -3.86 32.89
C TYR A 52 43.86 -5.00 33.77
N TYR A 53 43.85 -6.24 33.27
CA TYR A 53 43.44 -7.39 34.07
C TYR A 53 44.43 -7.74 35.18
N GLU A 54 45.71 -7.77 34.85
CA GLU A 54 46.76 -8.21 35.79
C GLU A 54 47.04 -7.17 36.87
N VAL A 55 47.22 -5.90 36.48
CA VAL A 55 47.69 -4.82 37.38
C VAL A 55 46.52 -4.05 37.96
N SER A 56 45.53 -3.67 37.14
CA SER A 56 44.46 -2.75 37.57
C SER A 56 43.30 -3.45 38.26
N LEU A 57 42.98 -4.68 37.85
CA LEU A 57 41.98 -5.53 38.51
C LEU A 57 42.59 -6.52 39.51
N GLY A 58 43.92 -6.67 39.54
CA GLY A 58 44.62 -7.60 40.44
C GLY A 58 44.37 -9.08 40.12
N ILE A 59 44.00 -9.40 38.88
CA ILE A 59 43.70 -10.77 38.44
C ILE A 59 45.00 -11.45 38.01
N VAL A 60 45.71 -12.02 38.98
CA VAL A 60 47.03 -12.67 38.80
C VAL A 60 46.99 -13.78 37.74
N ASN A 61 45.85 -14.46 37.57
CA ASN A 61 45.65 -15.44 36.51
C ASN A 61 44.43 -15.03 35.65
N TYR A 62 44.66 -14.16 34.67
CA TYR A 62 43.61 -13.66 33.75
C TYR A 62 43.21 -14.67 32.67
N VAL A 63 44.02 -15.72 32.47
CA VAL A 63 43.82 -16.76 31.44
C VAL A 63 42.45 -17.45 31.55
N PRO A 64 41.94 -17.85 32.74
CA PRO A 64 40.62 -18.46 32.89
C PRO A 64 39.45 -17.52 32.55
N ILE A 65 39.68 -16.21 32.43
CA ILE A 65 38.67 -15.24 32.02
C ILE A 65 38.73 -15.02 30.51
N LEU A 66 39.93 -14.71 29.99
CA LEU A 66 40.08 -14.33 28.60
C LEU A 66 40.01 -15.55 27.65
N ALA A 67 40.59 -16.70 28.00
CA ALA A 67 40.63 -17.85 27.11
C ALA A 67 39.23 -18.41 26.80
N PRO A 68 38.33 -18.63 27.78
CA PRO A 68 36.96 -19.06 27.45
C PRO A 68 36.18 -18.00 26.69
N ALA A 69 36.38 -16.71 26.99
CA ALA A 69 35.75 -15.62 26.26
C ALA A 69 36.12 -15.61 24.77
N VAL A 70 37.40 -15.81 24.45
CA VAL A 70 37.90 -15.92 23.07
C VAL A 70 37.35 -17.16 22.37
N ILE A 71 37.36 -18.33 23.03
CA ILE A 71 36.85 -19.58 22.46
C ILE A 71 35.35 -19.48 22.14
N LEU A 72 34.56 -18.95 23.07
CA LEU A 72 33.12 -18.75 22.88
C LEU A 72 32.83 -17.71 21.80
N ALA A 73 33.60 -16.62 21.75
CA ALA A 73 33.46 -15.60 20.70
C ALA A 73 33.81 -16.14 19.30
N ALA A 74 34.83 -17.00 19.20
CA ALA A 74 35.18 -17.68 17.96
C ALA A 74 34.05 -18.61 17.50
N ALA A 75 33.44 -19.37 18.42
CA ALA A 75 32.27 -20.20 18.13
C ALA A 75 31.06 -19.37 17.66
N ALA A 76 30.80 -18.21 18.29
CA ALA A 76 29.74 -17.30 17.87
C ALA A 76 29.97 -16.76 16.46
N THR A 77 31.22 -16.45 16.10
CA THR A 77 31.60 -15.91 14.78
C THR A 77 31.30 -16.91 13.65
N PHE A 78 31.45 -18.22 13.89
CA PHE A 78 31.14 -19.27 12.92
C PHE A 78 29.68 -19.23 12.44
N PHE A 79 28.74 -19.02 13.37
CA PHE A 79 27.30 -18.90 13.03
C PHE A 79 26.96 -17.54 12.43
N TRP A 80 27.75 -16.51 12.72
CA TRP A 80 27.48 -15.14 12.31
C TRP A 80 27.52 -14.93 10.79
N GLY A 81 28.31 -15.73 10.06
CA GLY A 81 28.31 -15.74 8.59
C GLY A 81 26.91 -16.02 8.01
N LYS A 82 26.20 -17.03 8.53
CA LYS A 82 24.82 -17.34 8.10
C LYS A 82 23.84 -16.21 8.42
N VAL A 83 24.07 -15.49 9.51
CA VAL A 83 23.23 -14.33 9.87
C VAL A 83 23.46 -13.21 8.87
N TYR A 84 24.71 -12.94 8.48
CA TYR A 84 25.05 -12.00 7.41
C TYR A 84 24.39 -12.36 6.08
N ASP A 85 24.50 -13.62 5.63
CA ASP A 85 23.92 -14.05 4.37
C ASP A 85 22.38 -13.90 4.36
N LYS A 86 21.72 -14.14 5.52
CA LYS A 86 20.26 -14.08 5.63
C LYS A 86 19.70 -12.68 5.86
N LYS A 87 20.41 -11.82 6.60
CA LYS A 87 19.89 -10.52 7.09
C LYS A 87 20.64 -9.31 6.54
N GLY A 88 21.75 -9.53 5.84
CA GLY A 88 22.57 -8.48 5.22
C GLY A 88 23.46 -7.72 6.20
N PHE A 89 24.29 -6.83 5.65
CA PHE A 89 25.28 -6.05 6.38
C PHE A 89 24.68 -5.20 7.52
N ASP A 90 23.71 -4.33 7.21
CA ASP A 90 23.13 -3.37 8.18
C ASP A 90 22.70 -4.04 9.50
N PHE A 91 21.95 -5.15 9.40
CA PHE A 91 21.45 -5.87 10.57
C PHE A 91 22.59 -6.54 11.33
N SER A 92 23.43 -7.29 10.62
CA SER A 92 24.50 -8.08 11.24
C SER A 92 25.57 -7.22 11.89
N SER A 93 25.92 -6.08 11.28
CA SER A 93 26.85 -5.10 11.86
C SER A 93 26.25 -4.39 13.07
N ALA A 94 24.95 -4.06 13.05
CA ALA A 94 24.31 -3.36 14.16
C ALA A 94 24.30 -4.21 15.43
N ILE A 95 23.99 -5.51 15.31
CA ILE A 95 23.96 -6.42 16.45
C ILE A 95 25.38 -6.70 16.98
N SER A 96 26.36 -6.90 16.10
CA SER A 96 27.74 -7.14 16.54
C SER A 96 28.38 -5.90 17.18
N ILE A 97 28.11 -4.71 16.66
CA ILE A 97 28.53 -3.44 17.27
C ILE A 97 27.83 -3.21 18.62
N LEU A 98 26.53 -3.54 18.74
CA LEU A 98 25.82 -3.44 20.01
C LEU A 98 26.42 -4.35 21.09
N ALA A 99 26.79 -5.58 20.74
CA ALA A 99 27.50 -6.47 21.65
C ALA A 99 28.83 -5.88 22.11
N LEU A 100 29.57 -5.25 21.19
CA LEU A 100 30.83 -4.56 21.52
C LEU A 100 30.61 -3.36 22.46
N VAL A 101 29.60 -2.53 22.19
CA VAL A 101 29.20 -1.40 23.06
C VAL A 101 28.87 -1.90 24.48
N LEU A 102 28.05 -2.95 24.59
CA LEU A 102 27.70 -3.53 25.89
C LEU A 102 28.93 -4.06 26.61
N GLY A 103 29.86 -4.70 25.90
CA GLY A 103 31.14 -5.14 26.44
C GLY A 103 31.95 -3.99 27.04
N TYR A 104 32.12 -2.88 26.31
CA TYR A 104 32.83 -1.69 26.81
C TYR A 104 32.17 -1.07 28.04
N VAL A 105 30.84 -0.93 28.02
CA VAL A 105 30.09 -0.35 29.14
C VAL A 105 30.23 -1.22 30.40
N LEU A 106 30.16 -2.55 30.27
CA LEU A 106 30.33 -3.46 31.39
C LEU A 106 31.75 -3.40 31.98
N LEU A 107 32.78 -3.40 31.12
CA LEU A 107 34.18 -3.30 31.55
C LEU A 107 34.53 -1.93 32.14
N PHE A 108 33.78 -0.88 31.78
CA PHE A 108 33.90 0.44 32.41
C PHE A 108 33.24 0.49 33.79
N CYS A 109 32.01 -0.01 33.91
CA CYS A 109 31.20 0.14 35.13
C CYS A 109 31.52 -0.87 36.23
N PHE A 110 32.01 -2.07 35.89
CA PHE A 110 32.12 -3.17 36.84
C PHE A 110 33.53 -3.74 36.91
N LYS A 111 33.99 -4.00 38.14
CA LYS A 111 35.31 -4.60 38.43
C LYS A 111 35.22 -6.00 39.03
N ASN A 112 34.00 -6.52 39.23
CA ASN A 112 33.83 -7.87 39.76
C ASN A 112 34.13 -8.93 38.68
N ILE A 113 34.67 -10.08 39.08
CA ILE A 113 35.18 -11.10 38.15
C ILE A 113 34.09 -11.60 37.18
N ALA A 114 32.87 -11.80 37.66
CA ALA A 114 31.76 -12.30 36.84
C ALA A 114 31.34 -11.33 35.74
N MET A 115 31.18 -10.04 36.06
CA MET A 115 30.79 -9.00 35.09
C MET A 115 31.95 -8.66 34.17
N VAL A 116 33.20 -8.73 34.66
CA VAL A 116 34.38 -8.61 33.81
C VAL A 116 34.39 -9.73 32.79
N PHE A 117 34.15 -10.99 33.19
CA PHE A 117 34.04 -12.11 32.24
C PHE A 117 32.94 -11.89 31.19
N ILE A 118 31.74 -11.50 31.62
CA ILE A 118 30.61 -11.23 30.69
C ILE A 118 30.97 -10.06 29.75
N GLY A 119 31.56 -8.99 30.28
CA GLY A 119 32.02 -7.84 29.50
C GLY A 119 33.09 -8.23 28.48
N SER A 120 34.10 -9.01 28.88
CA SER A 120 35.13 -9.56 28.00
C SER A 120 34.54 -10.44 26.90
N LEU A 121 33.59 -11.31 27.24
CA LEU A 121 32.91 -12.18 26.28
C LEU A 121 32.13 -11.37 25.25
N LEU A 122 31.30 -10.41 25.69
CA LEU A 122 30.52 -9.56 24.79
C LEU A 122 31.41 -8.70 23.89
N MET A 123 32.48 -8.13 24.46
CA MET A 123 33.48 -7.38 23.72
C MET A 123 34.16 -8.25 22.66
N MET A 124 34.63 -9.45 23.01
CA MET A 124 35.29 -10.36 22.06
C MET A 124 34.33 -10.88 20.99
N CYS A 125 33.08 -11.21 21.35
CA CYS A 125 32.03 -11.57 20.39
C CYS A 125 31.77 -10.43 19.42
N GLY A 126 31.55 -9.22 19.94
CA GLY A 126 31.31 -8.04 19.11
C GLY A 126 32.49 -7.72 18.18
N TYR A 127 33.71 -7.85 18.67
CA TYR A 127 34.93 -7.66 17.89
C TYR A 127 35.07 -8.67 16.73
N LEU A 128 35.02 -9.97 17.03
CA LEU A 128 35.23 -11.02 16.03
C LEU A 128 34.09 -11.07 15.01
N CYS A 129 32.84 -10.95 15.46
CA CYS A 129 31.68 -10.92 14.57
C CYS A 129 31.69 -9.67 13.67
N SER A 130 32.00 -8.49 14.21
CA SER A 130 32.09 -7.26 13.39
C SER A 130 33.24 -7.35 12.38
N THR A 131 34.39 -7.89 12.78
CA THR A 131 35.53 -8.15 11.88
C THR A 131 35.13 -9.04 10.71
N ALA A 132 34.39 -10.13 10.98
CA ALA A 132 33.88 -11.00 9.93
C ALA A 132 32.88 -10.29 9.00
N VAL A 133 31.94 -9.51 9.56
CA VAL A 133 30.92 -8.78 8.79
C VAL A 133 31.52 -7.70 7.90
N PHE A 134 32.42 -6.87 8.42
CA PHE A 134 33.14 -5.88 7.62
C PHE A 134 34.04 -6.55 6.57
N GLY A 135 34.72 -7.64 6.92
CA GLY A 135 35.52 -8.42 5.99
C GLY A 135 34.69 -8.95 4.81
N ALA A 136 33.51 -9.52 5.08
CA ALA A 136 32.57 -9.99 4.07
C ALA A 136 32.07 -8.85 3.19
N GLN A 137 31.59 -7.75 3.78
CA GLN A 137 31.09 -6.60 3.02
C GLN A 137 32.16 -5.98 2.11
N ILE A 138 33.39 -5.82 2.60
CA ILE A 138 34.48 -5.27 1.77
C ILE A 138 34.81 -6.25 0.63
N ARG A 139 34.75 -7.58 0.87
CA ARG A 139 34.96 -8.58 -0.19
C ARG A 139 33.86 -8.48 -1.25
N ASP A 140 32.60 -8.37 -0.84
CA ASP A 140 31.46 -8.29 -1.75
C ASP A 140 31.45 -6.99 -2.56
N LEU A 141 31.98 -5.89 -1.99
CA LEU A 141 32.15 -4.60 -2.67
C LEU A 141 33.46 -4.47 -3.47
N THR A 142 34.36 -5.45 -3.42
CA THR A 142 35.60 -5.41 -4.21
C THR A 142 35.28 -5.75 -5.67
N PRO A 143 35.67 -4.91 -6.65
CA PRO A 143 35.40 -5.19 -8.06
C PRO A 143 36.00 -6.53 -8.52
N ALA A 144 35.22 -7.28 -9.31
CA ALA A 144 35.61 -8.59 -9.82
C ALA A 144 36.93 -8.52 -10.60
N GLY A 145 37.86 -9.44 -10.32
CA GLY A 145 39.18 -9.49 -10.97
C GLY A 145 40.18 -8.41 -10.53
N MET A 146 39.80 -7.49 -9.64
CA MET A 146 40.68 -6.39 -9.18
C MET A 146 41.13 -6.52 -7.73
N ALA A 147 40.92 -7.67 -7.08
CA ALA A 147 41.23 -7.85 -5.66
C ALA A 147 42.65 -7.43 -5.30
N GLY A 148 43.66 -7.80 -6.09
CA GLY A 148 45.06 -7.42 -5.89
C GLY A 148 45.31 -5.90 -5.89
N ARG A 149 44.55 -5.13 -6.68
CA ARG A 149 44.68 -3.66 -6.81
C ARG A 149 44.12 -2.89 -5.61
N PHE A 150 43.27 -3.53 -4.81
CA PHE A 150 42.66 -2.95 -3.61
C PHE A 150 43.29 -3.47 -2.30
N GLN A 151 44.22 -4.43 -2.36
CA GLN A 151 44.87 -4.97 -1.15
C GLN A 151 45.70 -3.91 -0.41
N GLY A 152 46.44 -3.06 -1.13
CA GLY A 152 47.25 -2.00 -0.49
C GLY A 152 46.39 -1.05 0.35
N VAL A 153 45.25 -0.62 -0.20
CA VAL A 153 44.26 0.22 0.51
C VAL A 153 43.66 -0.51 1.72
N ARG A 154 43.33 -1.80 1.58
CA ARG A 154 42.82 -2.61 2.69
C ARG A 154 43.83 -2.70 3.84
N ILE A 155 45.09 -3.04 3.57
CA ILE A 155 46.14 -3.13 4.60
C ILE A 155 46.35 -1.77 5.27
N PHE A 156 46.41 -0.70 4.48
CA PHE A 156 46.57 0.67 4.98
C PHE A 156 45.43 1.05 5.94
N SER A 157 44.19 0.75 5.56
CA SER A 157 42.99 1.09 6.33
C SER A 157 42.74 0.18 7.53
N GLN A 158 43.05 -1.11 7.43
CA GLN A 158 42.71 -2.12 8.45
C GLN A 158 43.81 -2.28 9.51
N VAL A 159 45.06 -2.06 9.13
CA VAL A 159 46.22 -2.34 9.98
C VAL A 159 46.98 -1.06 10.32
N LEU A 160 47.42 -0.31 9.31
CA LEU A 160 48.34 0.82 9.54
C LEU A 160 47.67 1.98 10.28
N ILE A 161 46.55 2.52 9.77
CA ILE A 161 45.87 3.64 10.43
C ILE A 161 45.43 3.26 11.85
N PRO A 162 44.74 2.13 12.09
CA PRO A 162 44.33 1.75 13.44
C PRO A 162 45.51 1.51 14.38
N GLY A 163 46.59 0.89 13.89
CA GLY A 163 47.79 0.60 14.66
C GLY A 163 48.57 1.84 15.10
N ILE A 164 48.40 2.98 14.42
CA ILE A 164 49.00 4.26 14.81
C ILE A 164 48.04 5.08 15.68
N VAL A 165 46.80 5.24 15.22
CA VAL A 165 45.83 6.15 15.84
C VAL A 165 45.27 5.59 17.15
N GLY A 166 44.97 4.28 17.21
CA GLY A 166 44.42 3.65 18.41
C GLY A 166 45.33 3.78 19.64
N PRO A 167 46.60 3.36 19.56
CA PRO A 167 47.54 3.50 20.68
C PRO A 167 47.82 4.96 21.05
N PHE A 168 47.78 5.90 20.10
CA PHE A 168 47.92 7.33 20.39
C PHE A 168 46.76 7.85 21.24
N ILE A 169 45.52 7.48 20.90
CA ILE A 169 44.32 7.80 21.70
C ILE A 169 44.41 7.13 23.09
N GLY A 170 44.75 5.85 23.14
CA GLY A 170 44.92 5.10 24.39
C GLY A 170 45.97 5.73 25.31
N LYS A 171 47.14 6.08 24.77
CA LYS A 171 48.19 6.81 25.50
C LYS A 171 47.69 8.15 26.02
N THR A 172 46.92 8.88 25.23
CA THR A 172 46.38 10.20 25.61
C THR A 172 45.43 10.11 26.80
N ILE A 173 44.55 9.11 26.79
CA ILE A 173 43.62 8.83 27.90
C ILE A 173 44.38 8.49 29.19
N LEU A 174 45.53 7.81 29.06
CA LEU A 174 46.35 7.35 30.17
C LEU A 174 47.47 8.31 30.59
N GLN A 175 47.53 9.54 30.06
CA GLN A 175 48.62 10.49 30.36
C GLN A 175 48.79 10.79 31.86
N ASN A 176 47.71 10.73 32.64
CA ASN A 176 47.69 10.98 34.08
C ASN A 176 47.75 9.68 34.92
N ALA A 177 47.95 8.52 34.28
CA ALA A 177 47.98 7.24 34.99
C ALA A 177 49.36 6.97 35.60
N ARG A 178 49.38 6.22 36.70
CA ARG A 178 50.61 5.75 37.35
C ARG A 178 51.47 4.96 36.36
N GLN A 179 52.78 5.15 36.32
CA GLN A 179 53.68 4.36 35.48
C GLN A 179 54.29 3.19 36.28
N ILE A 180 54.45 2.04 35.62
CA ILE A 180 55.16 0.87 36.11
C ILE A 180 56.37 0.59 35.21
N VAL A 181 57.46 0.10 35.80
CA VAL A 181 58.63 -0.37 35.06
C VAL A 181 58.43 -1.87 34.81
N ASN A 182 58.37 -2.25 33.54
CA ASN A 182 58.24 -3.62 33.10
C ASN A 182 59.54 -4.41 33.35
N ASN A 183 59.44 -5.74 33.33
CA ASN A 183 60.59 -6.65 33.50
C ASN A 183 61.69 -6.48 32.41
N ASP A 184 61.39 -5.79 31.31
CA ASP A 184 62.29 -5.49 30.20
C ASP A 184 62.92 -4.07 30.27
N GLY A 185 62.65 -3.32 31.34
CA GLY A 185 63.16 -1.96 31.55
C GLY A 185 62.35 -0.84 30.88
N THR A 186 61.25 -1.17 30.19
CA THR A 186 60.35 -0.17 29.60
C THR A 186 59.34 0.38 30.62
N THR A 187 58.91 1.64 30.46
CA THR A 187 57.83 2.21 31.30
C THR A 187 56.48 2.05 30.61
N SER A 188 55.52 1.45 31.30
CA SER A 188 54.14 1.33 30.85
C SER A 188 53.18 2.08 31.77
N PHE A 189 52.16 2.70 31.18
CA PHE A 189 51.07 3.30 31.96
C PHE A 189 50.23 2.17 32.57
N VAL A 190 49.84 2.31 33.84
CA VAL A 190 48.84 1.44 34.48
C VAL A 190 47.48 1.82 33.90
N PRO A 191 46.87 1.00 33.04
CA PRO A 191 45.61 1.37 32.40
C PRO A 191 44.47 1.44 33.43
N ASN A 192 43.54 2.35 33.26
CA ASN A 192 42.30 2.39 34.05
C ASN A 192 41.09 2.16 33.15
N GLU A 193 39.91 2.04 33.75
CA GLU A 193 38.63 1.81 33.05
C GLU A 193 38.35 2.82 31.92
N ASN A 194 38.95 4.02 31.94
CA ASN A 194 38.72 5.04 30.92
C ASN A 194 39.20 4.63 29.53
N ILE A 195 40.05 3.60 29.38
CA ILE A 195 40.42 3.07 28.06
C ILE A 195 39.18 2.54 27.32
N PHE A 196 38.22 1.93 28.03
CA PHE A 196 36.97 1.45 27.44
C PHE A 196 36.03 2.59 27.10
N LEU A 197 36.03 3.67 27.91
CA LEU A 197 35.28 4.88 27.60
C LEU A 197 35.83 5.58 26.34
N GLY A 198 37.15 5.64 26.17
CA GLY A 198 37.78 6.14 24.95
C GLY A 198 37.48 5.29 23.72
N ALA A 199 37.55 3.96 23.86
CA ALA A 199 37.16 3.03 22.80
C ALA A 199 35.68 3.21 22.41
N LEU A 200 34.80 3.42 23.40
CA LEU A 200 33.37 3.69 23.20
C LEU A 200 33.13 5.02 22.49
N ALA A 201 33.88 6.08 22.80
CA ALA A 201 33.77 7.37 22.12
C ALA A 201 34.07 7.25 20.62
N VAL A 202 35.13 6.50 20.26
CA VAL A 202 35.43 6.20 18.84
C VAL A 202 34.32 5.37 18.20
N LEU A 203 33.74 4.43 18.93
CA LEU A 203 32.65 3.59 18.43
C LEU A 203 31.34 4.38 18.22
N ILE A 204 31.08 5.42 19.01
CA ILE A 204 29.95 6.34 18.80
C ILE A 204 30.11 7.08 17.47
N VAL A 205 31.32 7.52 17.14
CA VAL A 205 31.61 8.17 15.83
C VAL A 205 31.30 7.20 14.69
N LEU A 206 31.65 5.92 14.82
CA LEU A 206 31.28 4.88 13.85
C LEU A 206 29.75 4.78 13.69
N ILE A 207 29.01 4.69 14.79
CA ILE A 207 27.55 4.56 14.76
C ILE A 207 26.91 5.75 14.04
N VAL A 208 27.36 6.97 14.36
CA VAL A 208 26.88 8.20 13.68
C VAL A 208 27.21 8.15 12.19
N LEU A 209 28.44 7.77 11.82
CA LEU A 209 28.84 7.66 10.42
C LEU A 209 27.99 6.62 9.67
N MET A 210 27.74 5.45 10.25
CA MET A 210 26.91 4.41 9.64
C MET A 210 25.46 4.87 9.46
N LEU A 211 24.91 5.66 10.39
CA LEU A 211 23.57 6.23 10.26
C LEU A 211 23.49 7.28 9.13
N ILE A 212 24.52 8.12 8.98
CA ILE A 212 24.57 9.16 7.94
C ILE A 212 24.84 8.56 6.56
N THR A 213 25.68 7.52 6.48
CA THR A 213 26.16 6.94 5.21
C THR A 213 25.31 5.79 4.69
N ARG A 214 24.24 5.41 5.41
CA ARG A 214 23.33 4.34 5.01
C ARG A 214 22.73 4.62 3.63
N ASP A 215 23.24 3.90 2.63
CA ASP A 215 22.75 4.00 1.26
C ASP A 215 21.29 3.51 1.23
N LYS A 216 20.39 4.32 0.67
CA LYS A 216 19.02 3.87 0.42
C LYS A 216 19.11 2.75 -0.62
N LYS A 217 18.75 1.52 -0.23
CA LYS A 217 18.69 0.37 -1.13
C LYS A 217 17.82 0.74 -2.35
N GLN A 218 18.44 0.84 -3.53
CA GLN A 218 17.73 1.12 -4.77
C GLN A 218 17.15 -0.19 -5.29
N TYR A 219 15.83 -0.29 -5.30
CA TYR A 219 15.12 -1.48 -5.79
C TYR A 219 15.03 -1.47 -7.31
N ARG A 220 15.17 -2.63 -7.93
CA ARG A 220 14.93 -2.85 -9.36
C ARG A 220 13.43 -2.92 -9.61
N ILE A 221 12.88 -1.79 -10.04
CA ILE A 221 11.47 -1.63 -10.39
C ILE A 221 11.32 -1.79 -11.91
N GLN A 222 10.40 -2.64 -12.34
CA GLN A 222 10.04 -2.84 -13.73
C GLN A 222 8.83 -1.99 -14.11
N LYS A 223 8.81 -1.51 -15.37
CA LYS A 223 7.62 -0.90 -15.96
C LYS A 223 6.81 -2.03 -16.58
N LEU A 224 5.58 -2.20 -16.11
CA LEU A 224 4.63 -3.17 -16.61
C LEU A 224 3.50 -2.43 -17.32
N SER A 225 2.80 -3.12 -18.20
CA SER A 225 1.61 -2.60 -18.87
C SER A 225 0.66 -3.73 -19.18
N THR A 226 -0.63 -3.41 -19.17
CA THR A 226 -1.68 -4.35 -19.56
C THR A 226 -1.70 -4.57 -21.08
N ASP A 227 -2.11 -5.76 -21.50
CA ASP A 227 -2.28 -6.10 -22.92
C ASP A 227 -3.51 -5.43 -23.55
N ILE A 228 -4.47 -5.01 -22.72
CA ILE A 228 -5.69 -4.33 -23.16
C ILE A 228 -5.34 -2.89 -23.54
N LYS A 229 -5.43 -2.57 -24.82
CA LYS A 229 -5.19 -1.22 -25.34
C LYS A 229 -6.52 -0.52 -25.68
N PRO A 230 -6.54 0.83 -25.65
CA PRO A 230 -7.66 1.58 -26.19
C PRO A 230 -7.90 1.21 -27.66
N ASP A 231 -9.12 0.80 -27.97
CA ASP A 231 -9.67 0.80 -29.32
C ASP A 231 -10.74 1.91 -29.43
N ASP A 232 -11.16 2.26 -30.65
CA ASP A 232 -12.13 3.35 -30.87
C ASP A 232 -13.47 3.06 -30.18
N ASP A 233 -13.88 1.80 -30.07
CA ASP A 233 -15.19 1.41 -29.54
C ASP A 233 -15.26 1.23 -28.01
N SER A 234 -14.12 1.16 -27.32
CA SER A 234 -14.07 0.88 -25.88
C SER A 234 -13.09 1.74 -25.10
N SER A 235 -12.85 2.95 -25.60
CA SER A 235 -12.07 3.94 -24.89
C SER A 235 -12.87 4.62 -23.77
N TRP A 236 -12.16 5.26 -22.85
CA TRP A 236 -12.76 6.19 -21.88
C TRP A 236 -13.45 7.41 -22.52
N LEU A 237 -13.30 7.61 -23.84
CA LEU A 237 -13.96 8.67 -24.59
C LEU A 237 -15.34 8.27 -25.11
N THR A 238 -15.57 6.97 -25.35
CA THR A 238 -16.80 6.46 -25.96
C THR A 238 -17.76 5.82 -24.96
N GLU A 239 -17.28 5.32 -23.83
CA GLU A 239 -18.14 4.79 -22.76
C GLU A 239 -18.94 5.92 -22.09
N HIS A 240 -20.24 5.70 -21.87
CA HIS A 240 -21.08 6.65 -21.16
C HIS A 240 -20.68 6.69 -19.66
N PRO A 241 -20.35 7.87 -19.08
CA PRO A 241 -19.83 7.94 -17.71
C PRO A 241 -20.80 7.44 -16.62
N ARG A 242 -22.11 7.53 -16.87
CA ARG A 242 -23.18 7.17 -15.93
C ARG A 242 -24.18 6.14 -16.50
N PRO A 243 -23.86 4.83 -16.53
CA PRO A 243 -24.72 3.79 -17.11
C PRO A 243 -26.10 3.65 -16.45
N GLN A 244 -26.25 4.09 -15.19
CA GLN A 244 -27.52 4.06 -14.46
C GLN A 244 -28.50 5.18 -14.87
N MET A 245 -28.07 6.16 -15.66
CA MET A 245 -28.89 7.29 -16.06
C MET A 245 -28.30 7.93 -17.33
N MET A 246 -28.50 7.26 -18.46
CA MET A 246 -27.90 7.65 -19.73
C MET A 246 -28.78 8.61 -20.52
N ARG A 247 -28.17 9.72 -20.97
CA ARG A 247 -28.77 10.66 -21.92
C ARG A 247 -27.94 10.70 -23.19
N ASN A 248 -28.55 11.12 -24.30
CA ASN A 248 -27.82 11.23 -25.57
C ASN A 248 -26.97 12.51 -25.65
N ASP A 249 -27.40 13.59 -24.99
CA ASP A 249 -26.74 14.89 -25.05
C ASP A 249 -25.59 14.98 -24.02
N VAL A 250 -24.56 14.19 -24.28
CA VAL A 250 -23.34 14.13 -23.45
C VAL A 250 -22.11 14.43 -24.31
N LEU A 251 -21.25 15.32 -23.82
CA LEU A 251 -19.94 15.61 -24.38
C LEU A 251 -18.87 15.13 -23.39
N ASN A 252 -18.10 14.13 -23.78
CA ASN A 252 -16.98 13.64 -23.00
C ASN A 252 -15.80 14.62 -23.07
N LEU A 253 -15.27 15.05 -21.92
CA LEU A 253 -14.15 15.98 -21.80
C LEU A 253 -12.85 15.29 -21.35
N CYS A 254 -12.82 13.97 -21.29
CA CYS A 254 -11.59 13.18 -21.14
C CYS A 254 -10.66 13.36 -22.38
N GLY A 255 -9.50 12.69 -22.36
CA GLY A 255 -8.47 12.80 -23.40
C GLY A 255 -7.42 13.84 -23.06
N SER A 256 -6.87 14.52 -24.07
CA SER A 256 -5.75 15.47 -23.87
C SER A 256 -6.20 16.75 -23.15
N TRP A 257 -5.43 17.14 -22.14
CA TRP A 257 -5.48 18.40 -21.38
C TRP A 257 -4.07 18.98 -21.29
N GLN A 258 -3.93 20.30 -21.16
CA GLN A 258 -2.65 20.92 -20.81
C GLN A 258 -2.41 20.79 -19.30
N LEU A 259 -1.23 20.32 -18.91
CA LEU A 259 -0.83 20.22 -17.51
C LEU A 259 0.35 21.15 -17.20
N SER A 260 0.24 21.87 -16.09
CA SER A 260 1.33 22.65 -15.51
C SER A 260 1.54 22.32 -14.03
N SER A 261 2.78 22.42 -13.58
CA SER A 261 3.16 22.42 -12.17
C SER A 261 3.20 23.84 -11.64
N LEU A 262 2.49 24.11 -10.55
CA LEU A 262 2.62 25.33 -9.76
C LEU A 262 3.39 25.01 -8.48
N TYR A 263 4.63 25.49 -8.40
CA TYR A 263 5.52 25.23 -7.27
C TYR A 263 6.26 26.51 -6.85
N ASN A 264 6.18 26.88 -5.57
CA ASN A 264 6.76 28.11 -5.02
C ASN A 264 6.39 29.38 -5.82
N GLY A 265 5.13 29.47 -6.26
CA GLY A 265 4.63 30.60 -7.06
C GLY A 265 5.06 30.61 -8.54
N LYS A 266 5.86 29.63 -8.98
CA LYS A 266 6.26 29.49 -10.39
C LYS A 266 5.38 28.44 -11.07
N LEU A 267 4.72 28.84 -12.15
CA LEU A 267 4.01 27.95 -13.08
C LEU A 267 4.98 27.41 -14.13
N THR A 268 5.05 26.09 -14.30
CA THR A 268 5.93 25.40 -15.24
C THR A 268 5.12 24.37 -16.03
N PRO A 269 5.00 24.52 -17.37
CA PRO A 269 4.34 23.52 -18.21
C PRO A 269 4.99 22.14 -18.08
N LEU A 270 4.16 21.10 -17.98
CA LEU A 270 4.57 19.69 -17.97
C LEU A 270 4.23 18.98 -19.29
N GLY A 271 3.35 19.58 -20.11
CA GLY A 271 2.92 19.06 -21.40
C GLY A 271 1.49 18.54 -21.36
N ASP A 272 1.14 17.75 -22.36
CA ASP A 272 -0.20 17.16 -22.51
C ASP A 272 -0.37 15.98 -21.56
N ILE A 273 -1.46 15.99 -20.78
CA ILE A 273 -1.89 14.87 -19.95
C ILE A 273 -3.17 14.24 -20.52
N THR A 274 -3.22 12.90 -20.51
CA THR A 274 -4.43 12.15 -20.87
C THR A 274 -5.31 11.91 -19.63
N VAL A 275 -6.42 12.62 -19.53
CA VAL A 275 -7.48 12.38 -18.53
C VAL A 275 -8.34 11.17 -18.99
N PRO A 276 -8.76 10.25 -18.09
CA PRO A 276 -8.75 10.35 -16.63
C PRO A 276 -7.57 9.64 -15.95
N PHE A 277 -6.38 9.64 -16.55
CA PHE A 277 -5.23 9.02 -15.91
C PHE A 277 -4.48 10.02 -15.03
N ALA A 278 -4.22 9.64 -13.78
CA ALA A 278 -3.47 10.48 -12.84
C ALA A 278 -2.05 10.77 -13.36
N PRO A 279 -1.44 11.95 -13.09
CA PRO A 279 -0.10 12.32 -13.56
C PRO A 279 1.00 11.32 -13.21
N GLU A 280 0.82 10.57 -12.13
CA GLU A 280 1.74 9.55 -11.66
C GLU A 280 1.75 8.29 -12.54
N SER A 281 0.67 8.05 -13.29
CA SER A 281 0.51 6.87 -14.14
C SER A 281 1.30 6.99 -15.45
N ALA A 282 1.64 5.84 -16.04
CA ALA A 282 2.27 5.81 -17.36
C ALA A 282 1.28 6.21 -18.47
N LEU A 283 0.01 5.84 -18.34
CA LEU A 283 -1.04 6.13 -19.32
C LEU A 283 -1.37 7.62 -19.44
N SER A 284 -1.08 8.41 -18.40
CA SER A 284 -1.25 9.87 -18.45
C SER A 284 -0.32 10.58 -19.44
N GLY A 285 0.78 9.94 -19.84
CA GLY A 285 1.86 10.57 -20.61
C GLY A 285 2.85 11.39 -19.77
N ILE A 286 2.53 11.66 -18.49
CA ILE A 286 3.35 12.49 -17.61
C ILE A 286 4.31 11.65 -16.75
N ASN A 287 3.81 10.53 -16.18
CA ASN A 287 4.57 9.56 -15.38
C ASN A 287 5.49 10.22 -14.31
N ARG A 288 4.89 11.10 -13.49
CA ARG A 288 5.63 11.97 -12.57
C ARG A 288 4.96 12.04 -11.20
N GLN A 289 5.75 11.71 -10.18
CA GLN A 289 5.37 11.92 -8.79
C GLN A 289 5.40 13.40 -8.41
N LYS A 290 4.37 13.84 -7.71
CA LYS A 290 4.25 15.21 -7.22
C LYS A 290 5.27 15.54 -6.11
N LYS A 291 5.81 16.75 -6.13
CA LYS A 291 6.63 17.30 -5.05
C LYS A 291 5.74 17.76 -3.88
N ASN A 292 6.31 17.78 -2.68
CA ASN A 292 5.61 18.31 -1.50
C ASN A 292 5.23 19.79 -1.71
N LYS A 293 3.97 20.19 -1.46
CA LYS A 293 3.43 21.54 -1.72
C LYS A 293 3.33 21.98 -3.18
N GLU A 294 3.58 21.11 -4.13
CA GLU A 294 3.31 21.39 -5.54
C GLU A 294 1.81 21.28 -5.81
N LYS A 295 1.28 22.13 -6.69
CA LYS A 295 -0.08 22.00 -7.22
C LYS A 295 -0.02 21.65 -8.70
N TYR A 296 -1.03 20.95 -9.18
CA TYR A 296 -1.22 20.73 -10.62
C TYR A 296 -2.26 21.70 -11.14
N VAL A 297 -2.05 22.24 -12.33
CA VAL A 297 -2.99 23.12 -13.03
C VAL A 297 -3.32 22.46 -14.36
N TYR A 298 -4.58 22.06 -14.50
CA TYR A 298 -5.13 21.46 -15.72
C TYR A 298 -5.87 22.54 -16.50
N GLU A 299 -5.68 22.57 -17.81
CA GLU A 299 -6.42 23.47 -18.72
C GLU A 299 -6.93 22.68 -19.93
N LYS A 300 -8.20 22.88 -20.29
CA LYS A 300 -8.81 22.33 -21.50
C LYS A 300 -9.75 23.34 -22.13
N THR A 301 -9.73 23.40 -23.44
CA THR A 301 -10.74 24.12 -24.20
C THR A 301 -11.79 23.18 -24.76
N PHE A 302 -13.02 23.68 -24.88
CA PHE A 302 -14.14 22.95 -25.47
C PHE A 302 -15.12 23.94 -26.11
N THR A 303 -15.90 23.44 -27.07
CA THR A 303 -17.03 24.16 -27.66
C THR A 303 -18.31 23.44 -27.28
N VAL A 304 -19.36 24.20 -26.97
CA VAL A 304 -20.68 23.62 -26.72
C VAL A 304 -21.28 23.18 -28.06
N PRO A 305 -21.70 21.91 -28.22
CA PRO A 305 -22.35 21.45 -29.46
C PRO A 305 -23.66 22.20 -29.73
N ASP A 306 -24.00 22.40 -31.00
CA ASP A 306 -25.24 23.09 -31.39
C ASP A 306 -26.50 22.38 -30.83
N SER A 307 -26.46 21.05 -30.66
CA SER A 307 -27.55 20.27 -30.07
C SER A 307 -27.82 20.57 -28.59
N PHE A 308 -26.90 21.25 -27.92
CA PHE A 308 -26.99 21.62 -26.51
C PHE A 308 -27.51 23.06 -26.33
N LEU A 309 -27.64 23.84 -27.41
CA LEU A 309 -28.11 25.22 -27.32
C LEU A 309 -29.54 25.29 -26.78
N GLY A 310 -29.78 26.21 -25.84
CA GLY A 310 -31.08 26.39 -25.18
C GLY A 310 -31.37 25.38 -24.06
N LYS A 311 -30.46 24.44 -23.79
CA LYS A 311 -30.54 23.49 -22.67
C LYS A 311 -29.75 23.97 -21.46
N GLU A 312 -30.03 23.37 -20.31
CA GLU A 312 -29.23 23.54 -19.11
C GLU A 312 -27.98 22.65 -19.20
N LEU A 313 -26.82 23.21 -18.87
CA LEU A 313 -25.51 22.59 -19.04
C LEU A 313 -24.93 22.27 -17.67
N ILE A 314 -24.62 21.00 -17.44
CA ILE A 314 -24.08 20.50 -16.19
C ILE A 314 -22.69 19.91 -16.46
N LEU A 315 -21.67 20.47 -15.82
CA LEU A 315 -20.29 20.00 -15.90
C LEU A 315 -20.02 19.03 -14.76
N HIS A 316 -19.68 17.79 -15.09
CA HIS A 316 -19.45 16.70 -14.15
C HIS A 316 -17.97 16.37 -14.00
N PHE A 317 -17.57 16.12 -12.76
CA PHE A 317 -16.31 15.49 -12.39
C PHE A 317 -16.60 14.28 -11.52
N ASP A 318 -16.24 13.10 -12.00
CA ASP A 318 -16.52 11.86 -11.27
C ASP A 318 -15.61 11.68 -10.04
N ALA A 319 -14.33 12.09 -10.14
CA ALA A 319 -13.39 12.14 -9.02
C ALA A 319 -12.10 12.92 -9.35
N VAL A 320 -11.62 13.70 -8.38
CA VAL A 320 -10.35 14.44 -8.45
C VAL A 320 -9.61 14.35 -7.11
N ASP A 321 -8.41 13.77 -7.08
CA ASP A 321 -7.65 13.56 -5.85
C ASP A 321 -6.67 14.72 -5.53
N SER A 322 -6.80 15.49 -4.44
CA SER A 322 -7.80 15.41 -3.37
C SER A 322 -8.60 16.70 -3.15
N THR A 323 -8.15 17.85 -3.67
CA THR A 323 -8.90 19.11 -3.63
C THR A 323 -8.75 19.84 -4.96
N ALA A 324 -9.88 20.23 -5.55
CA ALA A 324 -9.96 20.85 -6.86
C ALA A 324 -10.57 22.25 -6.76
N GLU A 325 -9.85 23.28 -7.22
CA GLU A 325 -10.36 24.64 -7.40
C GLU A 325 -10.68 24.82 -8.89
N LEU A 326 -11.94 25.08 -9.23
CA LEU A 326 -12.42 25.10 -10.61
C LEU A 326 -12.70 26.51 -11.10
N TYR A 327 -12.29 26.76 -12.33
CA TYR A 327 -12.50 28.02 -13.04
C TYR A 327 -13.02 27.73 -14.45
N LEU A 328 -13.99 28.54 -14.90
CA LEU A 328 -14.49 28.51 -16.26
C LEU A 328 -14.34 29.90 -16.85
N ASN A 329 -13.69 29.99 -18.01
CA ASN A 329 -13.46 31.26 -18.73
C ASN A 329 -12.76 32.34 -17.87
N GLY A 330 -11.93 31.91 -16.92
CA GLY A 330 -11.21 32.78 -15.98
C GLY A 330 -11.96 33.10 -14.68
N GLU A 331 -13.26 32.80 -14.61
CA GLU A 331 -14.10 33.03 -13.43
C GLU A 331 -14.05 31.83 -12.49
N TYR A 332 -13.99 32.09 -11.19
CA TYR A 332 -14.05 31.03 -10.18
C TYR A 332 -15.46 30.45 -10.12
N LEU A 333 -15.57 29.12 -10.21
CA LEU A 333 -16.83 28.41 -10.03
C LEU A 333 -16.98 27.90 -8.59
N ALA A 334 -16.07 27.01 -8.16
CA ALA A 334 -16.19 26.31 -6.89
C ALA A 334 -14.89 25.64 -6.45
N THR A 335 -14.92 25.12 -5.23
CA THR A 335 -13.88 24.25 -4.68
C THR A 335 -14.51 22.94 -4.21
N HIS A 336 -13.94 21.82 -4.64
CA HIS A 336 -14.31 20.49 -4.17
C HIS A 336 -13.22 19.90 -3.26
N HIS A 337 -13.64 19.16 -2.23
CA HIS A 337 -12.75 18.42 -1.35
C HIS A 337 -13.15 16.94 -1.29
N GLY A 338 -12.16 16.06 -1.43
CA GLY A 338 -12.33 14.60 -1.42
C GLY A 338 -11.91 13.99 -2.75
N GLY A 339 -11.21 12.86 -2.69
CA GLY A 339 -10.64 12.21 -3.87
C GLY A 339 -11.51 11.16 -4.54
N TYR A 340 -12.67 10.78 -3.98
CA TYR A 340 -13.43 9.59 -4.40
C TYR A 340 -14.91 9.84 -4.68
N THR A 341 -15.37 11.08 -4.56
CA THR A 341 -16.80 11.41 -4.71
C THR A 341 -17.03 12.32 -5.91
N PRO A 342 -18.11 12.07 -6.68
CA PRO A 342 -18.48 12.93 -7.79
C PRO A 342 -18.99 14.29 -7.32
N PHE A 343 -18.89 15.27 -8.20
CA PHE A 343 -19.46 16.60 -8.05
C PHE A 343 -19.71 17.24 -9.41
N ASP A 344 -20.67 18.15 -9.45
CA ASP A 344 -21.16 18.76 -10.68
C ASP A 344 -21.53 20.24 -10.47
N PHE A 345 -21.62 20.98 -11.58
CA PHE A 345 -21.95 22.40 -11.60
C PHE A 345 -22.80 22.77 -12.80
N HIS A 346 -23.83 23.56 -12.56
CA HIS A 346 -24.63 24.19 -13.60
C HIS A 346 -23.85 25.38 -14.18
N ILE A 347 -23.50 25.32 -15.46
CA ILE A 347 -22.59 26.29 -16.10
C ILE A 347 -23.23 27.08 -17.25
N THR A 348 -24.53 26.94 -17.51
CA THR A 348 -25.23 27.60 -18.63
C THR A 348 -24.97 29.11 -18.70
N ASN A 349 -24.92 29.79 -17.56
CA ASN A 349 -24.71 31.24 -17.50
C ASN A 349 -23.23 31.66 -17.56
N ASN A 350 -22.30 30.70 -17.47
CA ASN A 350 -20.86 30.93 -17.43
C ASN A 350 -20.18 30.60 -18.77
N VAL A 351 -20.83 29.81 -19.62
CA VAL A 351 -20.35 29.52 -20.97
C VAL A 351 -20.53 30.71 -21.90
N LYS A 352 -19.64 30.83 -22.87
CA LYS A 352 -19.64 31.85 -23.91
C LYS A 352 -19.84 31.16 -25.27
N ASP A 353 -20.33 31.92 -26.24
CA ASP A 353 -20.39 31.46 -27.62
C ASP A 353 -18.97 31.12 -28.12
N GLY A 354 -18.83 29.98 -28.79
CA GLY A 354 -17.54 29.49 -29.29
C GLY A 354 -16.72 28.75 -28.24
N GLU A 355 -15.43 29.07 -28.16
CA GLU A 355 -14.47 28.35 -27.32
C GLU A 355 -14.57 28.77 -25.85
N ASN A 356 -14.63 27.77 -24.98
CA ASN A 356 -14.66 27.90 -23.52
C ASN A 356 -13.42 27.24 -22.92
N THR A 357 -12.90 27.78 -21.82
CA THR A 357 -11.72 27.23 -21.13
C THR A 357 -12.06 26.79 -19.72
N ILE A 358 -11.84 25.50 -19.42
CA ILE A 358 -11.87 24.95 -18.07
C ILE A 358 -10.45 24.97 -17.52
N LYS A 359 -10.29 25.48 -16.30
CA LYS A 359 -9.06 25.39 -15.53
C LYS A 359 -9.33 24.76 -14.17
N VAL A 360 -8.55 23.74 -13.83
CA VAL A 360 -8.66 23.04 -12.53
C VAL A 360 -7.31 23.08 -11.82
N ILE A 361 -7.27 23.69 -10.64
CA ILE A 361 -6.08 23.69 -9.78
C ILE A 361 -6.25 22.60 -8.73
N VAL A 362 -5.40 21.58 -8.79
CA VAL A 362 -5.45 20.43 -7.89
C VAL A 362 -4.36 20.50 -6.84
N THR A 363 -4.78 20.37 -5.58
CA THR A 363 -3.91 20.22 -4.42
C THR A 363 -4.12 18.84 -3.82
N ASP A 364 -3.02 18.19 -3.49
CA ASP A 364 -3.04 16.94 -2.73
C ASP A 364 -1.80 16.84 -1.84
N GLU A 365 -2.04 16.62 -0.55
CA GLU A 365 -0.99 16.47 0.45
C GLU A 365 -1.02 15.09 1.12
N LEU A 366 -1.95 14.21 0.73
CA LEU A 366 -2.34 13.00 1.46
C LEU A 366 -2.67 13.32 2.93
N ASP A 367 -3.55 14.31 3.13
CA ASP A 367 -4.03 14.66 4.47
C ASP A 367 -4.89 13.53 5.04
N THR A 368 -4.48 13.03 6.21
CA THR A 368 -5.14 11.95 6.93
C THR A 368 -6.57 12.25 7.41
N ASN A 369 -7.05 13.50 7.29
CA ASN A 369 -8.47 13.81 7.50
C ASN A 369 -9.37 13.41 6.31
N TYR A 370 -8.78 13.25 5.13
CA TYR A 370 -9.49 12.84 3.92
C TYR A 370 -9.23 11.36 3.62
N PRO A 371 -10.17 10.67 2.95
CA PRO A 371 -9.98 9.30 2.50
C PRO A 371 -8.78 9.20 1.57
N TYR A 372 -7.91 8.22 1.79
CA TYR A 372 -6.71 8.01 0.96
C TYR A 372 -6.46 6.54 0.61
N GLY A 373 -7.24 5.59 1.17
CA GLY A 373 -7.05 4.16 0.90
C GLY A 373 -5.60 3.72 1.13
N LYS A 374 -5.05 2.85 0.29
CA LYS A 374 -3.67 2.32 0.41
C LYS A 374 -2.56 3.21 -0.18
N GLN A 375 -2.85 4.48 -0.47
CA GLN A 375 -1.88 5.40 -1.02
C GLN A 375 -0.79 5.79 0.00
N SER A 376 0.49 5.79 -0.41
CA SER A 376 1.61 6.17 0.47
C SER A 376 2.81 6.79 -0.26
N LYS A 377 3.28 7.95 0.20
CA LYS A 377 4.54 8.58 -0.25
C LYS A 377 5.78 7.68 -0.05
N LYS A 378 5.69 6.68 0.84
CA LYS A 378 6.72 5.66 1.08
C LYS A 378 6.13 4.27 0.83
N ARG A 379 5.75 4.01 -0.41
CA ARG A 379 5.22 2.71 -0.85
C ARG A 379 6.14 1.54 -0.49
N GLY A 380 5.52 0.38 -0.30
CA GLY A 380 6.16 -0.90 -0.04
C GLY A 380 5.34 -1.81 0.86
N GLY A 381 5.47 -3.13 0.65
CA GLY A 381 4.57 -4.10 1.27
C GLY A 381 3.13 -3.85 0.83
N MET A 382 2.22 -3.68 1.78
CA MET A 382 0.78 -3.44 1.53
C MET A 382 0.38 -2.00 1.17
N TRP A 383 1.35 -1.10 0.96
CA TRP A 383 1.12 0.31 0.64
C TRP A 383 1.64 0.64 -0.75
N TYR A 384 0.84 1.33 -1.55
CA TYR A 384 1.10 1.48 -2.98
C TYR A 384 1.39 2.92 -3.37
N THR A 385 1.74 3.10 -4.65
CA THR A 385 1.96 4.40 -5.27
C THR A 385 0.73 5.30 -5.09
N PRO A 386 0.91 6.54 -4.58
CA PRO A 386 -0.17 7.50 -4.50
C PRO A 386 -0.45 8.11 -5.88
N ILE A 387 -1.68 8.58 -6.06
CA ILE A 387 -2.10 9.35 -7.23
C ILE A 387 -2.46 10.77 -6.79
N SER A 388 -2.55 11.68 -7.74
CA SER A 388 -3.20 12.98 -7.56
C SER A 388 -3.89 13.42 -8.85
N GLY A 389 -4.61 14.53 -8.83
CA GLY A 389 -5.23 15.05 -10.04
C GLY A 389 -6.54 14.37 -10.40
N ILE A 390 -6.94 14.57 -11.65
CA ILE A 390 -8.20 14.03 -12.20
C ILE A 390 -7.95 12.55 -12.53
N TRP A 391 -8.70 11.64 -11.89
CA TRP A 391 -8.51 10.20 -12.09
C TRP A 391 -9.77 9.42 -12.48
N GLN A 392 -10.93 10.09 -12.52
CA GLN A 392 -12.16 9.60 -13.17
C GLN A 392 -12.66 10.63 -14.20
N ALA A 393 -13.76 10.30 -14.89
CA ALA A 393 -14.19 11.04 -16.06
C ALA A 393 -14.57 12.50 -15.77
N VAL A 394 -14.37 13.34 -16.78
CA VAL A 394 -14.87 14.72 -16.84
C VAL A 394 -15.74 14.82 -18.08
N TRP A 395 -16.95 15.35 -17.94
CA TRP A 395 -17.92 15.36 -19.02
C TRP A 395 -18.96 16.46 -18.82
N LEU A 396 -19.62 16.83 -19.91
CA LEU A 396 -20.68 17.84 -19.95
C LEU A 396 -21.99 17.16 -20.34
N GLU A 397 -23.04 17.37 -19.56
CA GLU A 397 -24.40 16.92 -19.85
C GLU A 397 -25.26 18.14 -20.23
N ALA A 398 -26.09 18.01 -21.25
CA ALA A 398 -27.14 18.99 -21.53
C ALA A 398 -28.52 18.40 -21.24
N VAL A 399 -29.28 19.07 -20.39
CA VAL A 399 -30.60 18.64 -19.92
C VAL A 399 -31.66 19.69 -20.26
N PRO A 400 -32.92 19.31 -20.52
CA PRO A 400 -33.99 20.27 -20.74
C PRO A 400 -34.26 21.10 -19.47
N TYR A 401 -34.98 22.22 -19.58
CA TYR A 401 -35.26 23.11 -18.43
C TYR A 401 -36.02 22.42 -17.28
N LYS A 402 -36.85 21.42 -17.60
CA LYS A 402 -37.46 20.52 -16.63
C LYS A 402 -36.92 19.12 -16.91
N PHE A 403 -36.01 18.66 -16.06
CA PHE A 403 -35.33 17.38 -16.22
C PHE A 403 -35.43 16.57 -14.94
N VAL A 404 -35.26 15.25 -15.07
CA VAL A 404 -35.22 14.33 -13.93
C VAL A 404 -33.84 14.43 -13.28
N ASP A 405 -33.80 14.72 -11.99
CA ASP A 405 -32.56 14.84 -11.20
C ASP A 405 -31.98 13.47 -10.84
N SER A 406 -32.85 12.54 -10.43
CA SER A 406 -32.42 11.20 -10.03
C SER A 406 -33.51 10.16 -10.18
N ILE A 407 -33.09 8.93 -10.48
CA ILE A 407 -33.95 7.75 -10.50
C ILE A 407 -33.39 6.75 -9.49
N LYS A 408 -34.23 6.31 -8.55
CA LYS A 408 -33.92 5.26 -7.59
C LYS A 408 -34.91 4.13 -7.73
N THR A 409 -34.45 2.90 -7.54
CA THR A 409 -35.30 1.71 -7.57
C THR A 409 -35.24 0.99 -6.23
N ASP A 410 -36.40 0.59 -5.73
CA ASP A 410 -36.51 -0.44 -4.68
C ASP A 410 -37.23 -1.64 -5.29
N VAL A 411 -36.72 -2.84 -5.03
CA VAL A 411 -37.18 -4.07 -5.71
C VAL A 411 -37.57 -5.16 -4.71
N THR A 412 -38.59 -5.93 -5.06
CA THR A 412 -38.92 -7.23 -4.47
C THR A 412 -38.57 -8.34 -5.47
N LEU A 413 -39.01 -9.58 -5.22
CA LEU A 413 -38.82 -10.69 -6.15
C LEU A 413 -39.73 -10.59 -7.40
N ASP A 414 -40.77 -9.78 -7.35
CA ASP A 414 -41.83 -9.72 -8.36
C ASP A 414 -42.31 -8.30 -8.66
N SER A 415 -41.72 -7.28 -8.04
CA SER A 415 -42.09 -5.88 -8.26
C SER A 415 -40.90 -4.95 -8.17
N VAL A 416 -41.04 -3.81 -8.83
CA VAL A 416 -40.11 -2.68 -8.78
C VAL A 416 -40.89 -1.40 -8.51
N THR A 417 -40.37 -0.59 -7.60
CA THR A 417 -40.84 0.78 -7.37
C THR A 417 -39.75 1.74 -7.81
N PHE A 418 -40.10 2.60 -8.75
CA PHE A 418 -39.28 3.71 -9.22
C PHE A 418 -39.63 4.95 -8.41
N TYR A 419 -38.61 5.64 -7.92
CA TYR A 419 -38.69 6.98 -7.36
C TYR A 419 -37.93 7.91 -8.30
N VAL A 420 -38.68 8.77 -8.98
CA VAL A 420 -38.20 9.70 -10.01
C VAL A 420 -38.32 11.11 -9.44
N CYS A 421 -37.19 11.70 -9.05
CA CYS A 421 -37.16 13.07 -8.56
C CYS A 421 -36.95 14.04 -9.72
N GLY A 422 -37.76 15.10 -9.79
CA GLY A 422 -37.63 16.16 -10.78
C GLY A 422 -38.44 15.92 -12.06
N GLY A 423 -38.30 16.86 -12.99
CA GLY A 423 -38.97 16.84 -14.29
C GLY A 423 -40.44 17.28 -14.26
N GLU A 424 -41.17 16.92 -15.31
CA GLU A 424 -42.60 17.16 -15.42
C GLU A 424 -43.43 16.16 -14.60
N SER A 425 -44.68 16.52 -14.30
CA SER A 425 -45.59 15.66 -13.53
C SER A 425 -45.88 14.35 -14.27
N HIS A 426 -46.20 14.45 -15.55
CA HIS A 426 -46.54 13.31 -16.40
C HIS A 426 -45.27 12.68 -16.99
N LYS A 427 -45.14 11.37 -16.85
CA LYS A 427 -43.96 10.60 -17.27
C LYS A 427 -44.40 9.29 -17.92
N SER A 428 -43.62 8.79 -18.87
CA SER A 428 -43.79 7.43 -19.42
C SER A 428 -42.53 6.59 -19.23
N ILE A 429 -42.71 5.31 -18.98
CA ILE A 429 -41.63 4.34 -18.82
C ILE A 429 -41.90 3.13 -19.72
N SER A 430 -40.96 2.85 -20.62
CA SER A 430 -40.96 1.68 -21.49
C SER A 430 -39.89 0.70 -21.00
N ILE A 431 -40.30 -0.51 -20.63
CA ILE A 431 -39.42 -1.55 -20.09
C ILE A 431 -39.35 -2.70 -21.11
N ASP A 432 -38.14 -3.02 -21.54
CA ASP A 432 -37.88 -4.00 -22.58
C ASP A 432 -38.46 -5.38 -22.23
N GLY A 433 -39.35 -5.88 -23.10
CA GLY A 433 -40.00 -7.18 -22.92
C GLY A 433 -41.06 -7.25 -21.83
N VAL A 434 -41.39 -6.14 -21.16
CA VAL A 434 -42.43 -6.07 -20.13
C VAL A 434 -43.61 -5.20 -20.57
N GLY A 435 -43.37 -4.01 -21.11
CA GLY A 435 -44.42 -3.12 -21.60
C GLY A 435 -44.10 -1.63 -21.40
N GLU A 436 -45.06 -0.78 -21.79
CA GLU A 436 -44.99 0.67 -21.65
C GLU A 436 -46.10 1.16 -20.72
N TYR A 437 -45.76 2.11 -19.85
CA TYR A 437 -46.63 2.60 -18.80
C TYR A 437 -46.51 4.11 -18.66
N GLU A 438 -47.62 4.77 -18.34
CA GLU A 438 -47.66 6.19 -18.01
C GLU A 438 -48.01 6.36 -16.53
N PHE A 439 -47.46 7.40 -15.91
CA PHE A 439 -47.77 7.74 -14.53
C PHE A 439 -47.60 9.24 -14.27
N ASP A 440 -48.31 9.74 -13.26
CA ASP A 440 -48.17 11.09 -12.76
C ASP A 440 -47.48 11.10 -11.39
N GLY A 441 -46.65 12.11 -11.16
CA GLY A 441 -45.91 12.30 -9.92
C GLY A 441 -44.55 11.60 -9.92
N ASP A 442 -44.04 11.32 -8.72
CA ASP A 442 -42.62 10.96 -8.51
C ASP A 442 -42.42 9.47 -8.20
N THR A 443 -43.50 8.69 -8.11
CA THR A 443 -43.44 7.27 -7.74
C THR A 443 -44.26 6.42 -8.69
N PHE A 444 -43.65 5.34 -9.19
CA PHE A 444 -44.31 4.35 -10.04
C PHE A 444 -43.95 2.94 -9.57
N THR A 445 -44.96 2.09 -9.35
CA THR A 445 -44.76 0.69 -8.94
C THR A 445 -45.33 -0.25 -9.98
N LEU A 446 -44.54 -1.24 -10.38
CA LEU A 446 -44.92 -2.26 -11.35
C LEU A 446 -44.67 -3.66 -10.77
N SER A 447 -45.65 -4.54 -10.89
CA SER A 447 -45.49 -5.98 -10.66
C SER A 447 -45.18 -6.69 -11.97
N ILE A 448 -44.15 -7.52 -11.99
CA ILE A 448 -43.68 -8.26 -13.16
C ILE A 448 -44.05 -9.74 -12.99
N GLN A 449 -45.02 -10.21 -13.77
CA GLN A 449 -45.40 -11.62 -13.78
C GLN A 449 -44.27 -12.49 -14.34
N ASN A 450 -43.99 -13.63 -13.71
CA ASN A 450 -42.90 -14.53 -14.08
C ASN A 450 -41.53 -13.82 -14.16
N ALA A 451 -41.29 -12.91 -13.20
CA ALA A 451 -40.03 -12.18 -13.06
C ALA A 451 -38.81 -13.10 -13.13
N LYS A 452 -37.90 -12.78 -14.05
CA LYS A 452 -36.53 -13.30 -14.06
C LYS A 452 -35.72 -12.56 -13.00
N LEU A 453 -35.24 -13.30 -12.01
CA LEU A 453 -34.40 -12.78 -10.93
C LEU A 453 -32.95 -12.69 -11.37
N TRP A 454 -32.23 -11.73 -10.79
CA TRP A 454 -30.79 -11.60 -10.95
C TRP A 454 -30.06 -12.44 -9.90
N SER A 455 -29.06 -13.20 -10.36
CA SER A 455 -28.05 -13.84 -9.51
C SER A 455 -26.72 -13.90 -10.27
N PRO A 456 -25.60 -14.23 -9.60
CA PRO A 456 -24.34 -14.43 -10.29
C PRO A 456 -24.37 -15.51 -11.39
N GLU A 457 -25.17 -16.57 -11.22
CA GLU A 457 -25.31 -17.64 -12.20
C GLU A 457 -26.20 -17.24 -13.37
N THR A 458 -27.28 -16.50 -13.11
CA THR A 458 -28.24 -16.05 -14.12
C THR A 458 -28.48 -14.55 -13.99
N PRO A 459 -27.52 -13.69 -14.40
CA PRO A 459 -27.71 -12.25 -14.35
C PRO A 459 -28.78 -11.85 -15.38
N HIS A 460 -29.77 -11.10 -14.93
CA HIS A 460 -30.80 -10.54 -15.80
C HIS A 460 -31.06 -9.08 -15.45
N LEU A 461 -30.88 -8.20 -16.44
CA LEU A 461 -31.14 -6.77 -16.34
C LEU A 461 -32.37 -6.43 -17.19
N TYR A 462 -33.29 -5.67 -16.60
CA TYR A 462 -34.42 -5.06 -17.31
C TYR A 462 -33.99 -3.66 -17.73
N TYR A 463 -33.79 -3.46 -19.02
CA TYR A 463 -33.53 -2.15 -19.59
C TYR A 463 -34.83 -1.38 -19.73
N TYR A 464 -34.78 -0.08 -19.48
CA TYR A 464 -35.93 0.80 -19.62
C TYR A 464 -35.54 2.17 -20.16
N THR A 465 -36.51 2.80 -20.81
CA THR A 465 -36.45 4.19 -21.23
C THR A 465 -37.52 4.97 -20.49
N LEU A 466 -37.11 5.97 -19.70
CA LEU A 466 -38.00 6.93 -19.05
C LEU A 466 -38.07 8.20 -19.91
N THR A 467 -39.28 8.63 -20.24
CA THR A 467 -39.55 9.89 -20.95
C THR A 467 -40.32 10.83 -20.04
N CYS A 468 -39.85 12.07 -19.93
CA CYS A 468 -40.41 13.11 -19.07
C CYS A 468 -40.35 14.45 -19.82
N GLY A 469 -41.41 14.78 -20.56
CA GLY A 469 -41.36 15.88 -21.53
C GLY A 469 -40.29 15.63 -22.59
N ASP A 470 -39.33 16.56 -22.69
CA ASP A 470 -38.18 16.45 -23.61
C ASP A 470 -37.00 15.64 -23.03
N ASP A 471 -37.07 15.20 -21.76
CA ASP A 471 -36.02 14.41 -21.11
C ASP A 471 -36.21 12.92 -21.40
N ILE A 472 -35.24 12.29 -22.07
CA ILE A 472 -35.26 10.86 -22.40
C ILE A 472 -34.04 10.19 -21.78
N ILE A 473 -34.29 9.29 -20.84
CA ILE A 473 -33.27 8.62 -20.04
C ILE A 473 -33.33 7.11 -20.27
N ARG A 474 -32.19 6.51 -20.62
CA ARG A 474 -32.02 5.06 -20.66
C ARG A 474 -31.33 4.57 -19.41
N SER A 475 -31.83 3.50 -18.83
CA SER A 475 -31.27 2.91 -17.61
C SER A 475 -31.66 1.44 -17.52
N TYR A 476 -31.29 0.78 -16.42
CA TYR A 476 -31.62 -0.61 -16.15
C TYR A 476 -31.87 -0.83 -14.66
N PHE A 477 -32.60 -1.90 -14.34
CA PHE A 477 -32.74 -2.41 -12.98
C PHE A 477 -32.67 -3.94 -12.99
N ALA A 478 -32.59 -4.55 -11.81
CA ALA A 478 -32.67 -5.99 -11.68
C ALA A 478 -33.42 -6.39 -10.41
N LEU A 479 -34.15 -7.50 -10.50
CA LEU A 479 -34.93 -8.03 -9.39
C LEU A 479 -34.09 -9.01 -8.59
N ARG A 480 -33.69 -8.62 -7.37
CA ARG A 480 -33.00 -9.48 -6.41
C ARG A 480 -33.20 -8.99 -4.98
N THR A 481 -33.28 -9.92 -4.03
CA THR A 481 -33.35 -9.60 -2.60
C THR A 481 -32.18 -10.18 -1.85
N ILE A 482 -31.76 -9.46 -0.80
CA ILE A 482 -30.74 -9.91 0.15
C ILE A 482 -31.34 -9.78 1.54
N ASP A 483 -31.25 -10.85 2.32
CA ASP A 483 -31.79 -10.90 3.67
C ASP A 483 -30.99 -11.89 4.53
N ILE A 484 -31.11 -11.77 5.86
CA ILE A 484 -30.43 -12.68 6.79
C ILE A 484 -31.49 -13.57 7.45
N ARG A 485 -31.30 -14.89 7.37
CA ARG A 485 -32.22 -15.88 7.97
C ARG A 485 -31.47 -16.90 8.79
N ASP A 486 -32.09 -17.35 9.87
CA ASP A 486 -31.64 -18.53 10.60
C ASP A 486 -32.16 -19.81 9.96
N VAL A 487 -31.25 -20.72 9.64
CA VAL A 487 -31.54 -22.06 9.14
C VAL A 487 -30.84 -23.06 10.06
N ASN A 488 -31.61 -23.89 10.77
CA ASN A 488 -31.11 -24.93 11.68
C ASN A 488 -30.12 -24.41 12.74
N GLY A 489 -30.40 -23.23 13.33
CA GLY A 489 -29.59 -22.62 14.38
C GLY A 489 -28.30 -21.93 13.89
N LYS A 490 -28.15 -21.75 12.57
CA LYS A 490 -27.07 -20.98 11.94
C LYS A 490 -27.68 -19.85 11.11
N SER A 491 -27.07 -18.68 11.20
CA SER A 491 -27.52 -17.51 10.45
C SER A 491 -26.85 -17.47 9.07
N TYR A 492 -27.65 -17.21 8.03
CA TYR A 492 -27.20 -17.16 6.65
C TYR A 492 -27.63 -15.87 5.96
N ILE A 493 -26.74 -15.30 5.17
CA ILE A 493 -27.08 -14.34 4.13
C ILE A 493 -27.75 -15.13 3.01
N CYS A 494 -28.97 -14.74 2.69
CA CYS A 494 -29.78 -15.31 1.63
C CYS A 494 -29.80 -14.38 0.42
N LEU A 495 -29.61 -14.95 -0.77
CA LEU A 495 -29.88 -14.30 -2.04
C LEU A 495 -31.18 -14.88 -2.59
N ASN A 496 -32.14 -14.02 -2.91
CA ASN A 496 -33.45 -14.40 -3.43
C ASN A 496 -34.16 -15.42 -2.51
N GLY A 497 -34.04 -15.23 -1.19
CA GLY A 497 -34.66 -16.06 -0.15
C GLY A 497 -34.00 -17.42 0.11
N LYS A 498 -32.85 -17.70 -0.50
CA LYS A 498 -32.10 -18.96 -0.31
C LYS A 498 -30.70 -18.68 0.26
N PRO A 499 -30.19 -19.46 1.22
CA PRO A 499 -28.80 -19.36 1.67
C PRO A 499 -27.85 -19.40 0.48
N TYR A 500 -26.95 -18.43 0.41
CA TYR A 500 -26.05 -18.27 -0.72
C TYR A 500 -24.60 -18.14 -0.22
N PHE A 501 -23.68 -18.83 -0.88
CA PHE A 501 -22.27 -18.77 -0.53
C PHE A 501 -21.54 -17.78 -1.45
N PHE A 502 -21.03 -16.70 -0.87
CA PHE A 502 -20.29 -15.67 -1.59
C PHE A 502 -18.82 -16.05 -1.62
N HIS A 503 -18.38 -16.62 -2.75
CA HIS A 503 -17.01 -17.04 -2.97
C HIS A 503 -16.29 -15.95 -3.75
N GLY A 504 -15.42 -15.20 -3.09
CA GLY A 504 -14.82 -14.03 -3.69
C GLY A 504 -13.33 -13.81 -3.46
N LEU A 505 -12.87 -12.71 -4.05
CA LEU A 505 -11.48 -12.26 -4.05
C LEU A 505 -11.38 -10.81 -3.59
N LEU A 506 -10.26 -10.49 -2.96
CA LEU A 506 -9.91 -9.11 -2.65
C LEU A 506 -9.43 -8.42 -3.92
N ASP A 507 -10.02 -7.27 -4.25
CA ASP A 507 -9.69 -6.46 -5.41
C ASP A 507 -9.19 -5.08 -4.94
N GLN A 508 -7.89 -4.82 -5.11
CA GLN A 508 -7.29 -3.52 -4.73
C GLN A 508 -7.66 -2.39 -5.69
N GLY A 509 -8.04 -2.71 -6.93
CA GLY A 509 -8.28 -1.75 -7.99
C GLY A 509 -7.02 -1.00 -8.44
N TYR A 510 -5.87 -1.67 -8.44
CA TYR A 510 -4.61 -1.08 -8.91
C TYR A 510 -4.14 -1.69 -10.23
N TRP A 511 -3.67 -0.84 -11.14
CA TRP A 511 -3.25 -1.22 -12.49
C TRP A 511 -1.78 -0.87 -12.73
N PRO A 512 -1.00 -1.70 -13.43
CA PRO A 512 0.45 -1.48 -13.60
C PRO A 512 0.81 -0.21 -14.37
N ASP A 513 -0.03 0.18 -15.33
CA ASP A 513 0.19 1.31 -16.24
C ASP A 513 -0.68 2.53 -15.88
N GLY A 514 -1.91 2.32 -15.42
CA GLY A 514 -2.86 3.36 -15.05
C GLY A 514 -2.97 3.69 -13.56
N ILE A 515 -2.34 2.89 -12.69
CA ILE A 515 -2.37 2.97 -11.22
C ILE A 515 -3.78 2.81 -10.64
N PHE A 516 -4.71 3.74 -10.86
CA PHE A 516 -6.10 3.65 -10.34
C PHE A 516 -7.12 3.26 -11.40
N THR A 517 -6.80 3.42 -12.68
CA THR A 517 -7.77 3.29 -13.76
C THR A 517 -7.19 2.38 -14.84
N PRO A 518 -7.90 1.35 -15.31
CA PRO A 518 -7.42 0.52 -16.41
C PRO A 518 -7.29 1.35 -17.69
N ALA A 519 -6.51 0.86 -18.66
CA ALA A 519 -6.37 1.52 -19.96
C ALA A 519 -7.70 1.77 -20.67
N THR A 520 -8.68 0.89 -20.45
CA THR A 520 -10.06 1.01 -20.93
C THR A 520 -11.05 0.45 -19.91
N PRO A 521 -12.33 0.85 -19.95
CA PRO A 521 -13.37 0.21 -19.13
C PRO A 521 -13.46 -1.31 -19.31
N LYS A 522 -13.11 -1.85 -20.50
CA LYS A 522 -13.03 -3.30 -20.75
C LYS A 522 -11.99 -4.02 -19.88
N GLY A 523 -11.01 -3.31 -19.31
CA GLY A 523 -10.12 -3.89 -18.30
C GLY A 523 -10.89 -4.46 -17.11
N TYR A 524 -11.91 -3.74 -16.63
CA TYR A 524 -12.78 -4.24 -15.57
C TYR A 524 -13.58 -5.47 -16.03
N GLU A 525 -14.16 -5.42 -17.23
CA GLU A 525 -14.92 -6.54 -17.79
C GLU A 525 -14.05 -7.79 -17.92
N TYR A 526 -12.81 -7.63 -18.37
CA TYR A 526 -11.84 -8.72 -18.48
C TYR A 526 -11.58 -9.39 -17.12
N ASP A 527 -11.21 -8.62 -16.11
CA ASP A 527 -10.93 -9.15 -14.76
C ASP A 527 -12.16 -9.88 -14.20
N ILE A 528 -13.34 -9.28 -14.29
CA ILE A 528 -14.60 -9.87 -13.85
C ILE A 528 -14.82 -11.23 -14.53
N LEU A 529 -14.69 -11.29 -15.86
CA LEU A 529 -14.88 -12.52 -16.63
C LEU A 529 -13.82 -13.59 -16.31
N GLN A 530 -12.55 -13.20 -16.07
CA GLN A 530 -11.54 -14.17 -15.64
C GLN A 530 -11.86 -14.74 -14.26
N MET A 531 -12.28 -13.90 -13.30
CA MET A 531 -12.61 -14.38 -11.96
C MET A 531 -13.85 -15.29 -11.98
N LYS A 532 -14.84 -15.00 -12.83
CA LYS A 532 -15.96 -15.92 -13.08
C LYS A 532 -15.52 -17.26 -13.64
N LYS A 533 -14.58 -17.29 -14.58
CA LYS A 533 -14.02 -18.55 -15.13
C LYS A 533 -13.31 -19.38 -14.06
N LEU A 534 -12.69 -18.73 -13.08
CA LEU A 534 -12.06 -19.39 -11.93
C LEU A 534 -13.08 -19.86 -10.87
N GLY A 535 -14.38 -19.59 -11.07
CA GLY A 535 -15.46 -20.02 -10.17
C GLY A 535 -15.82 -19.02 -9.08
N PHE A 536 -15.22 -17.83 -9.06
CA PHE A 536 -15.59 -16.79 -8.11
C PHE A 536 -16.85 -16.04 -8.57
N ASN A 537 -17.69 -15.68 -7.60
CA ASN A 537 -18.96 -14.99 -7.81
C ASN A 537 -19.05 -13.64 -7.07
N MET A 538 -17.98 -13.24 -6.38
CA MET A 538 -17.91 -11.98 -5.64
C MET A 538 -16.53 -11.34 -5.72
N LEU A 539 -16.49 -10.01 -5.81
CA LEU A 539 -15.28 -9.19 -5.62
C LEU A 539 -15.49 -8.25 -4.43
N ARG A 540 -14.54 -8.25 -3.50
CA ARG A 540 -14.48 -7.25 -2.44
C ARG A 540 -13.60 -6.10 -2.90
N LYS A 541 -14.23 -4.98 -3.28
CA LYS A 541 -13.51 -3.77 -3.68
C LYS A 541 -12.94 -3.11 -2.43
N HIS A 542 -11.62 -3.19 -2.29
CA HIS A 542 -10.93 -2.90 -1.04
C HIS A 542 -10.60 -1.41 -0.90
N ILE A 543 -11.23 -0.76 0.09
CA ILE A 543 -11.06 0.65 0.51
C ILE A 543 -10.86 1.64 -0.65
N LYS A 544 -11.63 1.45 -1.73
CA LYS A 544 -11.63 2.26 -2.96
C LYS A 544 -13.05 2.24 -3.57
N SER A 545 -13.44 3.30 -4.27
CA SER A 545 -14.63 3.31 -5.14
C SER A 545 -14.18 3.39 -6.59
N GLU A 546 -14.73 2.55 -7.47
CA GLU A 546 -14.42 2.60 -8.91
C GLU A 546 -15.36 3.57 -9.66
N PRO A 547 -15.09 3.87 -10.95
CA PRO A 547 -16.07 4.43 -11.88
C PRO A 547 -17.30 3.52 -12.03
N GLU A 548 -18.46 4.09 -12.40
CA GLU A 548 -19.71 3.31 -12.55
C GLU A 548 -19.59 2.15 -13.54
N ALA A 549 -18.72 2.28 -14.54
CA ALA A 549 -18.44 1.21 -15.51
C ALA A 549 -18.08 -0.13 -14.84
N PHE A 550 -17.28 -0.14 -13.76
CA PHE A 550 -16.95 -1.36 -13.02
C PHE A 550 -18.21 -2.04 -12.47
N TYR A 551 -19.09 -1.27 -11.83
CA TYR A 551 -20.32 -1.79 -11.23
C TYR A 551 -21.32 -2.23 -12.31
N TYR A 552 -21.40 -1.50 -13.42
CA TYR A 552 -22.19 -1.91 -14.58
C TYR A 552 -21.73 -3.27 -15.14
N TYR A 553 -20.42 -3.49 -15.31
CA TYR A 553 -19.91 -4.79 -15.77
C TYR A 553 -20.17 -5.89 -14.73
N CYS A 554 -20.12 -5.59 -13.43
CA CYS A 554 -20.51 -6.53 -12.38
C CYS A 554 -22.00 -6.90 -12.45
N ASP A 555 -22.88 -5.92 -12.67
CA ASP A 555 -24.32 -6.13 -12.83
C ASP A 555 -24.62 -6.98 -14.08
N LYS A 556 -24.01 -6.61 -15.21
CA LYS A 556 -24.20 -7.27 -16.51
C LYS A 556 -23.76 -8.72 -16.48
N HIS A 557 -22.59 -8.99 -15.89
CA HIS A 557 -22.00 -10.32 -15.90
C HIS A 557 -22.35 -11.16 -14.69
N GLY A 558 -23.04 -10.64 -13.68
CA GLY A 558 -23.38 -11.39 -12.48
C GLY A 558 -22.16 -11.63 -11.59
N MET A 559 -21.57 -10.56 -11.08
CA MET A 559 -20.50 -10.57 -10.09
C MET A 559 -20.95 -9.72 -8.90
N ILE A 560 -21.04 -10.31 -7.70
CA ILE A 560 -21.39 -9.55 -6.49
C ILE A 560 -20.24 -8.63 -6.10
N VAL A 561 -20.56 -7.45 -5.59
CA VAL A 561 -19.58 -6.51 -5.04
C VAL A 561 -19.80 -6.35 -3.54
N PHE A 562 -18.76 -6.68 -2.77
CA PHE A 562 -18.62 -6.26 -1.39
C PHE A 562 -17.85 -4.94 -1.39
N GLN A 563 -18.53 -3.84 -1.08
CA GLN A 563 -17.97 -2.51 -1.22
C GLN A 563 -17.42 -2.00 0.12
N ASP A 564 -16.12 -1.79 0.22
CA ASP A 564 -15.56 -1.13 1.39
C ASP A 564 -15.75 0.40 1.28
N PHE A 565 -16.04 1.10 2.39
CA PHE A 565 -15.82 2.55 2.42
C PHE A 565 -14.32 2.86 2.41
N ILE A 566 -13.96 4.05 1.92
CA ILE A 566 -12.57 4.47 1.83
C ILE A 566 -12.11 4.99 3.20
N ASN A 567 -11.17 4.30 3.82
CA ASN A 567 -10.65 4.65 5.13
C ASN A 567 -9.63 5.80 5.08
N SER A 568 -9.49 6.49 6.22
CA SER A 568 -8.58 7.61 6.46
C SER A 568 -7.90 7.50 7.84
N GLY A 569 -7.03 8.44 8.18
CA GLY A 569 -6.32 8.45 9.46
C GLY A 569 -4.98 7.71 9.48
N LYS A 570 -4.16 7.96 10.50
CA LYS A 570 -2.83 7.33 10.62
C LYS A 570 -2.93 5.85 10.98
N TYR A 571 -2.43 5.00 10.09
CA TYR A 571 -2.21 3.59 10.35
C TYR A 571 -1.03 3.33 11.31
N SER A 572 -1.18 2.35 12.19
CA SER A 572 -0.17 1.85 13.12
C SER A 572 -0.12 0.33 13.06
N PHE A 573 0.92 -0.23 12.45
CA PHE A 573 1.11 -1.68 12.36
C PHE A 573 0.99 -2.40 13.73
N LEU A 574 1.48 -1.77 14.81
CA LEU A 574 1.40 -2.35 16.14
C LEU A 574 -0.05 -2.48 16.61
N LEU A 575 -0.82 -1.38 16.54
CA LEU A 575 -2.18 -1.31 17.06
C LEU A 575 -3.20 -1.97 16.12
N ASP A 576 -3.05 -1.75 14.82
CA ASP A 576 -4.05 -2.15 13.83
C ASP A 576 -3.84 -3.60 13.37
N THR A 577 -2.61 -4.15 13.44
CA THR A 577 -2.30 -5.53 12.98
C THR A 577 -1.70 -6.41 14.06
N ALA A 578 -0.62 -6.00 14.72
CA ALA A 578 0.19 -6.90 15.56
C ALA A 578 -0.52 -7.30 16.86
N LEU A 579 -1.10 -6.33 17.60
CA LEU A 579 -1.85 -6.60 18.83
C LEU A 579 -3.13 -7.45 18.58
N PRO A 580 -3.94 -7.17 17.54
CA PRO A 580 -5.06 -8.03 17.18
C PRO A 580 -4.65 -9.47 16.82
N THR A 581 -3.53 -9.64 16.11
CA THR A 581 -3.00 -10.97 15.72
C THR A 581 -2.68 -11.85 16.94
N ILE A 582 -2.25 -11.24 18.04
CA ILE A 582 -1.99 -11.94 19.33
C ILE A 582 -3.22 -12.01 20.26
N GLY A 583 -4.39 -11.56 19.80
CA GLY A 583 -5.67 -11.70 20.51
C GLY A 583 -6.12 -10.47 21.31
N ILE A 584 -5.39 -9.35 21.27
CA ILE A 584 -5.80 -8.10 21.91
C ILE A 584 -6.64 -7.31 20.91
N LYS A 585 -7.97 -7.43 21.00
CA LYS A 585 -8.92 -6.92 20.00
C LYS A 585 -9.80 -5.75 20.49
N LYS A 586 -9.86 -5.49 21.80
CA LYS A 586 -10.74 -4.45 22.40
C LYS A 586 -9.96 -3.18 22.76
N GLY A 587 -10.57 -2.02 22.50
CA GLY A 587 -10.10 -0.72 23.00
C GLY A 587 -8.93 -0.08 22.24
N LEU A 588 -8.61 -0.54 21.02
CA LEU A 588 -7.48 -0.01 20.23
C LEU A 588 -7.87 1.14 19.28
N CYS A 589 -9.14 1.59 19.27
CA CYS A 589 -9.59 2.66 18.39
C CYS A 589 -8.95 4.01 18.76
N ARG A 590 -8.46 4.74 17.75
CA ARG A 590 -7.84 6.05 17.94
C ARG A 590 -8.88 7.16 17.77
N PRO A 591 -8.83 8.23 18.58
CA PRO A 591 -9.74 9.36 18.41
C PRO A 591 -9.59 9.98 17.01
N ALA A 592 -10.72 10.27 16.38
CA ALA A 592 -10.81 11.00 15.12
C ALA A 592 -11.01 12.50 15.39
N SER A 593 -10.43 13.36 14.53
CA SER A 593 -10.78 14.78 14.51
C SER A 593 -12.25 14.95 14.08
N LYS A 594 -12.92 16.01 14.52
CA LYS A 594 -14.31 16.32 14.10
C LYS A 594 -14.43 16.35 12.57
N LYS A 595 -13.49 17.04 11.91
CA LYS A 595 -13.39 17.12 10.45
C LYS A 595 -13.32 15.74 9.79
N ARG A 596 -12.49 14.81 10.28
CA ARG A 596 -12.38 13.45 9.72
C ARG A 596 -13.69 12.67 9.82
N LYS A 597 -14.40 12.81 10.94
CA LYS A 597 -15.70 12.15 11.17
C LYS A 597 -16.74 12.65 10.17
N GLU A 598 -16.84 13.96 10.01
CA GLU A 598 -17.77 14.61 9.06
C GLU A 598 -17.46 14.20 7.62
N VAL A 599 -16.19 14.31 7.20
CA VAL A 599 -15.75 13.91 5.85
C VAL A 599 -16.04 12.44 5.58
N PHE A 600 -15.74 11.53 6.51
CA PHE A 600 -16.03 10.10 6.35
C PHE A 600 -17.53 9.86 6.13
N TYR A 601 -18.38 10.45 6.97
CA TYR A 601 -19.82 10.26 6.89
C TYR A 601 -20.43 10.85 5.60
N GLU A 602 -19.99 12.03 5.19
CA GLU A 602 -20.39 12.64 3.91
C GLU A 602 -19.99 11.77 2.72
N ASN A 603 -18.76 11.24 2.71
CA ASN A 603 -18.29 10.34 1.66
C ASN A 603 -19.08 9.03 1.65
N ALA A 604 -19.42 8.48 2.81
CA ALA A 604 -20.21 7.26 2.92
C ALA A 604 -21.63 7.43 2.36
N ILE A 605 -22.31 8.54 2.67
CA ILE A 605 -23.64 8.85 2.12
C ILE A 605 -23.56 8.98 0.59
N LYS A 606 -22.58 9.73 0.07
CA LYS A 606 -22.40 9.90 -1.37
C LYS A 606 -22.14 8.57 -2.07
N LEU A 607 -21.31 7.70 -1.49
CA LEU A 607 -21.02 6.38 -2.05
C LEU A 607 -22.27 5.47 -2.05
N ILE A 608 -23.04 5.43 -0.95
CA ILE A 608 -24.31 4.69 -0.91
C ILE A 608 -25.27 5.23 -1.98
N SER A 609 -25.40 6.55 -2.09
CA SER A 609 -26.30 7.16 -3.07
C SER A 609 -25.89 6.85 -4.51
N LYS A 610 -24.59 6.85 -4.81
CA LYS A 610 -24.03 6.45 -6.11
C LYS A 610 -24.34 4.99 -6.43
N LEU A 611 -24.19 4.11 -5.44
CA LEU A 611 -24.22 2.66 -5.67
C LEU A 611 -25.58 1.99 -5.42
N LYS A 612 -26.57 2.72 -4.89
CA LYS A 612 -27.87 2.15 -4.46
C LYS A 612 -28.60 1.38 -5.57
N SER A 613 -28.53 1.85 -6.82
CA SER A 613 -29.24 1.24 -7.95
C SER A 613 -28.50 0.07 -8.60
N HIS A 614 -27.27 -0.22 -8.20
CA HIS A 614 -26.50 -1.35 -8.73
C HIS A 614 -26.90 -2.66 -8.02
N PRO A 615 -27.53 -3.63 -8.72
CA PRO A 615 -27.93 -4.90 -8.11
C PRO A 615 -26.76 -5.73 -7.59
N SER A 616 -25.56 -5.58 -8.16
CA SER A 616 -24.36 -6.29 -7.71
C SER A 616 -23.92 -5.91 -6.29
N VAL A 617 -24.22 -4.68 -5.85
CA VAL A 617 -23.80 -4.16 -4.55
C VAL A 617 -24.83 -4.57 -3.49
N CYS A 618 -24.43 -5.46 -2.59
CA CYS A 618 -25.32 -5.94 -1.52
C CYS A 618 -24.69 -5.94 -0.12
N TYR A 619 -23.43 -5.54 -0.03
CA TYR A 619 -22.65 -5.58 1.21
C TYR A 619 -21.73 -4.38 1.29
N TYR A 620 -21.67 -3.75 2.46
CA TYR A 620 -20.72 -2.69 2.76
C TYR A 620 -19.83 -3.03 3.94
N THR A 621 -18.51 -2.87 3.78
CA THR A 621 -17.57 -2.88 4.90
C THR A 621 -17.35 -1.45 5.39
N ILE A 622 -17.63 -1.16 6.65
CA ILE A 622 -17.47 0.19 7.20
C ILE A 622 -16.03 0.54 7.43
N PHE A 623 -15.31 -0.32 8.15
CA PHE A 623 -13.89 -0.18 8.38
C PHE A 623 -13.18 -1.49 8.09
N ASN A 624 -12.04 -1.43 7.41
CA ASN A 624 -11.14 -2.57 7.32
C ASN A 624 -10.23 -2.64 8.56
N GLU A 625 -10.34 -3.73 9.33
CA GLU A 625 -9.62 -3.92 10.59
C GLU A 625 -9.80 -2.72 11.54
N GLY A 626 -8.72 -2.24 12.16
CA GLY A 626 -8.75 -1.07 13.06
C GLY A 626 -8.53 0.25 12.34
N TRP A 627 -8.29 0.20 11.03
CA TRP A 627 -7.76 1.34 10.30
C TRP A 627 -8.81 2.43 10.16
N GLY A 628 -8.54 3.58 10.79
CA GLY A 628 -9.40 4.75 10.69
C GLY A 628 -10.68 4.63 11.51
N GLN A 629 -10.88 3.51 12.21
CA GLN A 629 -12.08 3.20 12.97
C GLN A 629 -12.38 4.28 14.02
N HIS A 630 -13.61 4.77 14.01
CA HIS A 630 -14.14 5.75 14.96
C HIS A 630 -15.66 5.66 14.97
N ASP A 631 -16.30 5.91 16.12
CA ASP A 631 -17.76 5.96 16.29
C ASP A 631 -18.53 4.82 15.57
N HIS A 632 -17.93 3.64 15.45
CA HIS A 632 -18.31 2.63 14.46
C HIS A 632 -19.74 2.12 14.66
N ASP A 633 -20.19 1.93 15.90
CA ASP A 633 -21.56 1.50 16.20
C ASP A 633 -22.59 2.58 15.82
N ALA A 634 -22.28 3.86 16.09
CA ALA A 634 -23.16 4.97 15.75
C ALA A 634 -23.23 5.21 14.23
N ILE A 635 -22.11 5.00 13.52
CA ILE A 635 -22.06 5.05 12.06
C ILE A 635 -22.88 3.91 11.48
N TYR A 636 -22.71 2.68 11.97
CA TYR A 636 -23.49 1.52 11.54
C TYR A 636 -25.01 1.80 11.62
N LEU A 637 -25.49 2.27 12.78
CA LEU A 637 -26.93 2.51 12.97
C LEU A 637 -27.47 3.53 11.95
N LYS A 638 -26.74 4.62 11.71
CA LYS A 638 -27.13 5.65 10.73
C LYS A 638 -27.12 5.13 9.29
N LEU A 639 -26.11 4.37 8.90
CA LEU A 639 -26.01 3.82 7.55
C LEU A 639 -27.06 2.72 7.32
N LYS A 640 -27.37 1.92 8.35
CA LYS A 640 -28.41 0.90 8.29
C LYS A 640 -29.80 1.52 8.16
N GLU A 641 -30.06 2.64 8.83
CA GLU A 641 -31.30 3.42 8.65
C GLU A 641 -31.41 3.97 7.21
N LEU A 642 -30.30 4.45 6.65
CA LEU A 642 -30.27 4.97 5.28
C LEU A 642 -30.50 3.89 4.21
N GLN A 643 -29.99 2.68 4.44
CA GLN A 643 -30.08 1.56 3.50
C GLN A 643 -30.33 0.23 4.24
N PRO A 644 -31.59 -0.10 4.58
CA PRO A 644 -31.91 -1.29 5.38
C PRO A 644 -31.71 -2.62 4.63
N ASN A 645 -31.83 -2.60 3.30
CA ASN A 645 -31.86 -3.80 2.44
C ASN A 645 -30.47 -4.24 1.95
N VAL A 646 -29.40 -3.89 2.66
CA VAL A 646 -28.02 -4.36 2.41
C VAL A 646 -27.39 -4.84 3.71
N VAL A 647 -26.34 -5.64 3.59
CA VAL A 647 -25.57 -6.13 4.74
C VAL A 647 -24.46 -5.14 5.07
N PHE A 648 -24.31 -4.78 6.35
CA PHE A 648 -23.19 -3.98 6.83
C PHE A 648 -22.26 -4.79 7.74
N ASP A 649 -20.98 -4.76 7.42
CA ASP A 649 -19.89 -5.22 8.27
C ASP A 649 -19.17 -4.03 8.88
N THR A 650 -19.40 -3.80 10.17
CA THR A 650 -18.93 -2.59 10.85
C THR A 650 -17.40 -2.50 10.94
N ALA A 651 -16.71 -3.62 11.12
CA ALA A 651 -15.26 -3.64 11.20
C ALA A 651 -14.74 -5.01 10.79
N SER A 652 -14.26 -5.13 9.55
CA SER A 652 -13.86 -6.43 9.03
C SER A 652 -12.63 -6.98 9.73
N GLY A 653 -12.64 -8.28 10.03
CA GLY A 653 -11.47 -8.97 10.56
C GLY A 653 -11.43 -9.06 12.07
N TRP A 654 -10.47 -8.38 12.71
CA TRP A 654 -10.10 -8.72 14.09
C TRP A 654 -10.86 -7.95 15.17
N PHE A 655 -11.44 -6.80 14.86
CA PHE A 655 -12.12 -5.95 15.85
C PHE A 655 -13.55 -6.42 16.07
N ILE A 656 -14.01 -6.44 17.33
CA ILE A 656 -15.35 -6.89 17.67
C ILE A 656 -16.20 -5.66 17.96
N PRO A 657 -16.97 -5.14 16.99
CA PRO A 657 -17.95 -4.08 17.24
C PRO A 657 -19.13 -4.63 18.06
N ASN A 658 -19.90 -3.75 18.70
CA ASN A 658 -21.13 -4.18 19.36
C ASN A 658 -22.23 -4.40 18.30
N GLU A 659 -22.31 -3.49 17.33
CA GLU A 659 -23.31 -3.49 16.26
C GLU A 659 -22.69 -3.89 14.92
N SER A 660 -23.28 -4.85 14.23
CA SER A 660 -22.88 -5.34 12.89
C SER A 660 -23.89 -6.41 12.44
N ASP A 661 -24.22 -6.47 11.14
CA ASP A 661 -25.09 -7.54 10.61
C ASP A 661 -24.38 -8.90 10.60
N VAL A 662 -23.05 -8.88 10.45
CA VAL A 662 -22.22 -10.09 10.29
C VAL A 662 -21.08 -10.14 11.28
N LYS A 663 -20.47 -11.32 11.39
CA LYS A 663 -19.19 -11.54 12.04
C LYS A 663 -18.17 -11.95 11.01
N SER A 664 -17.20 -11.08 10.76
CA SER A 664 -16.09 -11.36 9.86
C SER A 664 -14.78 -11.60 10.61
N GLU A 665 -13.86 -12.39 10.02
CA GLU A 665 -12.50 -12.60 10.53
C GLU A 665 -11.51 -12.58 9.35
N HIS A 666 -10.28 -12.11 9.61
CA HIS A 666 -9.15 -12.26 8.71
C HIS A 666 -8.31 -13.43 9.21
N VAL A 667 -7.77 -14.29 8.34
CA VAL A 667 -6.94 -15.43 8.79
C VAL A 667 -5.81 -15.70 7.80
N TYR A 668 -4.59 -15.37 8.20
CA TYR A 668 -3.39 -15.52 7.35
C TYR A 668 -2.35 -16.51 7.90
N PHE A 669 -2.09 -16.50 9.21
CA PHE A 669 -0.95 -17.20 9.82
C PHE A 669 -1.32 -18.47 10.62
N LYS A 670 -2.61 -18.76 10.75
CA LYS A 670 -3.13 -19.84 11.60
C LYS A 670 -4.17 -20.63 10.83
N LYS A 671 -4.41 -21.86 11.27
CA LYS A 671 -5.53 -22.66 10.77
C LYS A 671 -6.85 -21.89 10.98
N ILE A 672 -7.70 -21.86 9.97
CA ILE A 672 -9.03 -21.29 10.02
C ILE A 672 -9.82 -22.05 11.10
N ASN A 673 -10.10 -21.35 12.20
CA ASN A 673 -10.90 -21.86 13.30
C ASN A 673 -11.97 -20.82 13.63
N LEU A 674 -13.05 -20.89 12.87
CA LEU A 674 -14.15 -19.96 13.01
C LEU A 674 -15.18 -20.54 13.97
N LYS A 675 -15.46 -19.80 15.05
CA LYS A 675 -16.53 -20.15 15.98
C LYS A 675 -17.79 -19.40 15.57
N SER A 676 -18.83 -20.17 15.21
CA SER A 676 -20.17 -19.62 15.03
C SER A 676 -20.58 -18.85 16.30
N GLN A 677 -21.11 -17.65 16.09
CA GLN A 677 -21.67 -16.82 17.14
C GLN A 677 -23.17 -16.75 16.88
N SER A 678 -23.96 -16.98 17.93
CA SER A 678 -25.42 -17.02 17.83
C SER A 678 -25.95 -15.77 17.14
N GLY A 679 -26.77 -15.97 16.09
CA GLY A 679 -27.56 -14.93 15.45
C GLY A 679 -26.86 -14.02 14.43
N LYS A 680 -25.60 -14.28 14.02
CA LYS A 680 -24.94 -13.49 12.96
C LYS A 680 -24.27 -14.40 11.91
N PRO A 681 -24.41 -14.11 10.60
CA PRO A 681 -23.69 -14.83 9.56
C PRO A 681 -22.18 -14.69 9.73
N LEU A 682 -21.47 -15.79 9.47
CA LEU A 682 -20.03 -15.87 9.61
C LEU A 682 -19.35 -15.63 8.25
N ILE A 683 -18.36 -14.74 8.23
CA ILE A 683 -17.65 -14.30 7.03
C ILE A 683 -16.14 -14.48 7.23
N LEU A 684 -15.44 -15.05 6.25
CA LEU A 684 -13.98 -15.06 6.20
C LEU A 684 -13.56 -13.97 5.22
N SER A 685 -13.47 -12.72 5.70
CA SER A 685 -13.40 -11.52 4.86
C SER A 685 -12.01 -11.23 4.29
N GLU A 686 -10.97 -11.92 4.78
CA GLU A 686 -9.65 -12.04 4.13
C GLU A 686 -8.94 -13.31 4.61
N PHE A 687 -8.33 -14.06 3.68
CA PHE A 687 -7.48 -15.19 4.03
C PHE A 687 -6.53 -15.56 2.89
N GLY A 688 -5.60 -16.48 3.18
CA GLY A 688 -4.65 -17.00 2.20
C GLY A 688 -3.47 -16.05 1.99
N GLY A 689 -3.41 -15.40 0.83
CA GLY A 689 -2.29 -14.54 0.45
C GLY A 689 -0.99 -15.32 0.20
N TYR A 690 -1.12 -16.43 -0.53
CA TYR A 690 0.00 -17.25 -0.98
C TYR A 690 0.59 -16.63 -2.24
N SER A 691 1.91 -16.54 -2.29
CA SER A 691 2.64 -15.82 -3.33
C SER A 691 3.46 -16.74 -4.18
N TYR A 692 3.28 -16.65 -5.50
CA TYR A 692 4.20 -17.20 -6.49
C TYR A 692 4.62 -16.08 -7.42
N LYS A 693 5.89 -15.70 -7.33
CA LYS A 693 6.42 -14.56 -8.07
C LYS A 693 6.95 -14.99 -9.43
N ILE A 694 6.41 -14.38 -10.49
CA ILE A 694 6.94 -14.48 -11.87
C ILE A 694 7.78 -13.24 -12.15
N PRO A 695 9.13 -13.33 -12.20
CA PRO A 695 10.01 -12.17 -12.30
C PRO A 695 9.65 -11.22 -13.44
N GLU A 696 9.30 -11.75 -14.61
CA GLU A 696 8.99 -10.98 -15.82
C GLU A 696 7.74 -10.11 -15.66
N HIS A 697 6.79 -10.55 -14.82
CA HIS A 697 5.52 -9.86 -14.56
C HIS A 697 5.51 -9.17 -13.19
N SER A 698 6.67 -9.04 -12.54
CA SER A 698 6.78 -8.48 -11.19
C SER A 698 7.20 -7.02 -11.20
N PHE A 699 6.40 -6.14 -10.60
CA PHE A 699 6.75 -4.72 -10.50
C PHE A 699 8.06 -4.47 -9.76
N ASN A 700 8.31 -5.17 -8.64
CA ASN A 700 9.56 -5.07 -7.89
C ASN A 700 10.31 -6.40 -7.91
N LEU A 701 11.50 -6.45 -8.49
CA LEU A 701 12.29 -7.71 -8.57
C LEU A 701 12.91 -8.11 -7.23
N ASP A 702 13.15 -7.16 -6.33
CA ASP A 702 13.92 -7.38 -5.10
C ASP A 702 13.07 -7.58 -3.84
N LYS A 703 11.74 -7.38 -3.96
CA LYS A 703 10.79 -7.59 -2.87
C LYS A 703 9.63 -8.48 -3.30
N THR A 704 9.03 -9.09 -2.28
CA THR A 704 7.77 -9.81 -2.32
C THR A 704 7.10 -9.61 -0.98
N TYR A 705 5.81 -9.35 -1.01
CA TYR A 705 4.91 -9.36 0.12
C TYR A 705 3.84 -10.41 -0.13
N GLY A 706 3.65 -11.25 0.89
CA GLY A 706 2.75 -12.38 0.90
C GLY A 706 2.93 -13.14 2.21
N TYR A 707 1.93 -13.92 2.58
CA TYR A 707 1.88 -14.62 3.86
C TYR A 707 2.54 -16.02 3.80
N LYS A 708 2.59 -16.61 2.60
CA LYS A 708 3.33 -17.84 2.28
C LYS A 708 3.95 -17.73 0.90
N ILE A 709 5.26 -17.97 0.76
CA ILE A 709 5.93 -17.93 -0.54
C ILE A 709 6.03 -19.34 -1.10
N CYS A 710 5.46 -19.56 -2.28
CA CYS A 710 5.52 -20.77 -3.08
C CYS A 710 6.59 -20.62 -4.17
N PRO A 711 7.48 -21.60 -4.36
CA PRO A 711 8.60 -21.46 -5.30
C PRO A 711 8.20 -21.70 -6.77
N ASN A 712 7.12 -22.43 -7.03
CA ASN A 712 6.60 -22.73 -8.37
C ASN A 712 5.05 -22.76 -8.36
N ARG A 713 4.48 -22.90 -9.56
CA ARG A 713 3.03 -22.92 -9.79
C ARG A 713 2.36 -24.15 -9.15
N GLU A 714 3.00 -25.32 -9.24
CA GLU A 714 2.48 -26.57 -8.69
C GLU A 714 2.32 -26.49 -7.17
N ASP A 715 3.29 -25.88 -6.48
CA ASP A 715 3.27 -25.66 -5.04
C ASP A 715 2.20 -24.64 -4.62
N LEU A 716 1.94 -23.61 -5.43
CA LEU A 716 0.84 -22.68 -5.21
C LEU A 716 -0.50 -23.40 -5.32
N ASN A 717 -0.73 -24.12 -6.42
CA ASN A 717 -1.97 -24.86 -6.68
C ASN A 717 -2.25 -25.88 -5.56
N SER A 718 -1.25 -26.70 -5.22
CA SER A 718 -1.38 -27.71 -4.17
C SER A 718 -1.63 -27.07 -2.79
N SER A 719 -1.02 -25.91 -2.52
CA SER A 719 -1.26 -25.17 -1.27
C SER A 719 -2.67 -24.59 -1.19
N LEU A 720 -3.17 -24.03 -2.29
CA LEU A 720 -4.54 -23.50 -2.36
C LEU A 720 -5.56 -24.63 -2.23
N GLU A 721 -5.36 -25.75 -2.93
CA GLU A 721 -6.22 -26.93 -2.83
C GLU A 721 -6.27 -27.45 -1.38
N ALA A 722 -5.12 -27.60 -0.72
CA ALA A 722 -5.05 -28.02 0.67
C ALA A 722 -5.77 -27.04 1.63
N LEU A 723 -5.66 -25.73 1.38
CA LEU A 723 -6.37 -24.70 2.17
C LEU A 723 -7.89 -24.82 2.00
N TYR A 724 -8.37 -24.98 0.76
CA TYR A 724 -9.80 -25.07 0.50
C TYR A 724 -10.40 -26.38 1.02
N ILE A 725 -9.78 -27.52 0.72
CA ILE A 725 -10.28 -28.84 1.14
C ILE A 725 -10.14 -29.03 2.66
N GLY A 726 -9.01 -28.61 3.22
CA GLY A 726 -8.70 -28.86 4.63
C GLY A 726 -9.33 -27.89 5.61
N GLU A 727 -9.69 -26.68 5.16
CA GLU A 727 -10.09 -25.60 6.07
C GLU A 727 -11.37 -24.87 5.64
N VAL A 728 -11.50 -24.45 4.37
CA VAL A 728 -12.67 -23.69 3.90
C VAL A 728 -13.92 -24.56 3.81
N LEU A 729 -13.88 -25.69 3.10
CA LEU A 729 -15.03 -26.58 2.96
C LEU A 729 -15.55 -27.09 4.31
N PRO A 730 -14.70 -27.53 5.26
CA PRO A 730 -15.15 -27.85 6.61
C PRO A 730 -15.79 -26.67 7.33
N ALA A 731 -15.30 -25.44 7.15
CA ALA A 731 -15.91 -24.26 7.78
C ALA A 731 -17.32 -23.96 7.24
N ILE A 732 -17.56 -24.17 5.94
CA ILE A 732 -18.89 -24.07 5.33
C ILE A 732 -19.83 -25.09 5.98
N THR A 733 -19.47 -26.38 5.95
CA THR A 733 -20.32 -27.47 6.44
C THR A 733 -20.53 -27.41 7.95
N ASN A 734 -19.46 -27.25 8.73
CA ASN A 734 -19.50 -27.38 10.17
C ASN A 734 -19.95 -26.09 10.87
N HIS A 735 -19.56 -24.92 10.34
CA HIS A 735 -19.79 -23.64 11.02
C HIS A 735 -20.79 -22.72 10.32
N GLY A 736 -21.26 -23.07 9.11
CA GLY A 736 -22.18 -22.21 8.36
C GLY A 736 -21.48 -20.96 7.83
N LEU A 737 -20.26 -21.11 7.31
CA LEU A 737 -19.54 -20.02 6.66
C LEU A 737 -20.34 -19.53 5.44
N ASN A 738 -20.58 -18.23 5.37
CA ASN A 738 -21.42 -17.59 4.34
C ASN A 738 -20.62 -16.99 3.19
N ALA A 739 -19.40 -16.54 3.46
CA ALA A 739 -18.57 -15.91 2.45
C ALA A 739 -17.09 -16.11 2.74
N THR A 740 -16.30 -16.10 1.68
CA THR A 740 -14.84 -16.13 1.71
C THR A 740 -14.28 -15.09 0.75
N VAL A 741 -13.20 -14.42 1.15
CA VAL A 741 -12.47 -13.46 0.32
C VAL A 741 -10.99 -13.86 0.32
N LEU A 742 -10.54 -14.48 -0.77
CA LEU A 742 -9.13 -14.85 -0.92
C LEU A 742 -8.33 -13.62 -1.39
N THR A 743 -7.16 -13.39 -0.79
CA THR A 743 -6.23 -12.34 -1.25
C THR A 743 -5.34 -12.92 -2.35
N GLN A 744 -5.36 -12.45 -3.61
CA GLN A 744 -6.19 -11.39 -4.23
C GLN A 744 -6.36 -11.59 -5.76
N VAL A 745 -7.11 -10.72 -6.46
CA VAL A 745 -7.35 -10.79 -7.93
C VAL A 745 -6.05 -10.83 -8.73
N SER A 746 -5.23 -9.78 -8.61
CA SER A 746 -3.95 -9.65 -9.30
C SER A 746 -2.84 -9.29 -8.31
N ASP A 747 -1.58 -9.50 -8.71
CA ASP A 747 -0.44 -8.90 -8.01
C ASP A 747 -0.61 -7.39 -7.96
N VAL A 748 -0.07 -6.74 -6.92
CA VAL A 748 -0.10 -5.28 -6.74
C VAL A 748 1.22 -4.79 -6.17
N GLU A 749 2.05 -4.24 -7.05
CA GLU A 749 3.40 -3.75 -6.74
C GLU A 749 4.30 -4.75 -5.99
N ASP A 750 4.44 -4.58 -4.67
CA ASP A 750 5.24 -5.46 -3.81
C ASP A 750 4.42 -6.69 -3.35
N GLU A 751 3.08 -6.65 -3.38
CA GLU A 751 2.21 -7.77 -3.07
C GLU A 751 2.11 -8.72 -4.27
N THR A 752 2.67 -9.92 -4.15
CA THR A 752 2.73 -10.89 -5.26
C THR A 752 1.91 -12.15 -4.95
N ASN A 753 0.73 -11.95 -4.39
CA ASN A 753 -0.24 -12.98 -3.98
C ASN A 753 -1.54 -12.93 -4.81
N GLY A 754 -1.48 -12.36 -6.02
CA GLY A 754 -2.58 -12.39 -6.97
C GLY A 754 -2.80 -13.78 -7.57
N LEU A 755 -4.02 -14.06 -8.01
CA LEU A 755 -4.30 -15.18 -8.89
C LEU A 755 -3.89 -14.89 -10.34
N MET A 756 -3.88 -13.61 -10.71
CA MET A 756 -3.29 -13.09 -11.95
C MET A 756 -2.03 -12.28 -11.61
N THR A 757 -1.10 -12.17 -12.55
CA THR A 757 -0.03 -11.18 -12.43
C THR A 757 -0.55 -9.79 -12.78
N TYR A 758 0.25 -8.76 -12.51
CA TYR A 758 0.08 -7.46 -13.16
C TYR A 758 0.20 -7.57 -14.68
#